data_AF-A0A1F9UJD9-F1
#
_entry.id   AF-A0A1F9UJD9-F1
#
_cell.length_a   1.000
_cell.length_b   1.000
_cell.length_c   1.000
_cell.angle_alpha   90.00
_cell.angle_beta   90.00
_cell.angle_gamma   90.00
#
_symmetry.space_group_name_H-M   'P 1'
#
loop_
_entity.id
_entity.type
_entity.pdbx_description
1 polymer ?
#
loop_
_entity_poly.entity_id
_entity_poly.type
_entity_poly.pdbx_seq_one_letter_code
_entity_poly.pdbx_strand_id
1 'polypeptide(L)'
;MRITLRLVYSTVAILTLVVGLFTTLQVRQERQRRLSDMERRAGGLAEDLFERTEPVLGSGQTTALSALLDRFVKRHRLAGAALYRIPSGVIASSSGLSDSLSDLQALLEDAARAERSRGDLLSLNKKPVYLYAMSLGPEGRRDVVAIVQNAAAIDQRLNEMWRHGFTRFMIQALAIALVTMLIIRWNITLPIANVTEWLKRVRMGKETGPPPPISKGLFGPLASEVSSLAHSLSIARAAAEEEAKLRQKGDALWTPERLKEHVRLKLDNRPLVVVSNREPYVHFRKGKRLDWLVPASGLVTGLEPILRACGGTWIAHGSGEADRQVVDDQDRIAVPPDQPQYMLRRVWLSKDDENGYYYGFSNEGLWPLCHIAHTRPLFREADWARYKGVNEKFARIVLDEIRDAREPLILVQDYHFALLPALVKARRPDARVALFWHIPWPNPESFGICPWQKEILQGMLGADLLGFHIQLHCNNFLDTVDHALESQIDWEHFAANRQGHATRVRPFPISVAFTPGGTHPAPFDKAAFLKDAGLKCEYLGVGVDRMDYTKGILERFRGVERFLEKYPAYVGRFTFVELGAPSRTLIKSYQDLVAGIEAEAQRINWRFQTADWKPIILMKKHHSHEEIEPFYKAADVCLVTSLHDGMNLVAKEYIASRGDEDGILILSRFTGASRELRDALQVNPYDSGQLADAIKLGLEMDPGERRDRMVRMRDQVRDRNVYRWGADLISELADIRIDQKESSAV
;
A
#
# COMPACT_ATOMS: atom_id res chain seq x y z
N MET A 1 -12.96 26.27 21.78
CA MET A 1 -13.87 27.38 22.18
C MET A 1 -15.33 26.97 22.30
N ARG A 2 -15.92 26.20 21.36
CA ARG A 2 -17.35 25.82 21.44
C ARG A 2 -17.71 24.94 22.66
N ILE A 3 -16.85 23.99 23.03
CA ILE A 3 -17.09 23.10 24.20
C ILE A 3 -16.99 23.87 25.52
N THR A 4 -16.00 24.75 25.64
CA THR A 4 -15.78 25.58 26.83
C THR A 4 -16.91 26.57 27.05
N LEU A 5 -17.46 27.16 25.99
CA LEU A 5 -18.67 27.99 26.06
C LEU A 5 -19.88 27.18 26.51
N ARG A 6 -20.12 25.98 25.98
CA ARG A 6 -21.25 25.13 26.38
C ARG A 6 -21.21 24.75 27.86
N LEU A 7 -20.03 24.45 28.41
CA LEU A 7 -19.88 24.06 29.82
C LEU A 7 -20.07 25.25 30.78
N VAL A 8 -19.61 26.45 30.37
CA VAL A 8 -19.88 27.68 31.13
C VAL A 8 -21.36 28.03 31.08
N TYR A 9 -22.01 27.93 29.91
CA TYR A 9 -23.45 28.17 29.79
C TYR A 9 -24.28 27.19 30.60
N SER A 10 -23.96 25.89 30.61
CA SER A 10 -24.71 24.91 31.42
C SER A 10 -24.55 25.17 32.91
N THR A 11 -23.35 25.53 33.36
CA THR A 11 -23.08 25.85 34.77
C THR A 11 -23.83 27.11 35.21
N VAL A 12 -23.82 28.16 34.38
CA VAL A 12 -24.58 29.38 34.64
C VAL A 12 -26.08 29.10 34.63
N ALA A 13 -26.59 28.30 33.69
CA ALA A 13 -28.01 27.96 33.62
C ALA A 13 -28.50 27.21 34.87
N ILE A 14 -27.74 26.22 35.35
CA ILE A 14 -28.05 25.48 36.58
C ILE A 14 -28.02 26.42 37.79
N LEU A 15 -27.02 27.29 37.88
CA LEU A 15 -26.90 28.24 38.99
C LEU A 15 -28.07 29.24 39.01
N THR A 16 -28.49 29.75 37.85
CA THR A 16 -29.66 30.63 37.72
C THR A 16 -30.92 29.93 38.23
N LEU A 17 -31.11 28.66 37.85
CA LEU A 17 -32.26 27.86 38.27
C LEU A 17 -32.28 27.70 39.79
N VAL A 18 -31.15 27.32 40.39
CA VAL A 18 -31.06 27.08 41.84
C VAL A 18 -31.25 28.36 42.65
N VAL A 19 -30.57 29.46 42.28
CA VAL A 19 -30.67 30.73 43.02
C VAL A 19 -32.03 31.39 42.82
N GLY A 20 -32.60 31.30 41.61
CA GLY A 20 -33.96 31.77 41.33
C GLY A 20 -35.02 31.01 42.14
N LEU A 21 -34.90 29.68 42.22
CA LEU A 21 -35.79 28.85 43.04
C LEU A 21 -35.66 29.17 44.53
N PHE A 22 -34.42 29.34 45.04
CA PHE A 22 -34.22 29.65 46.45
C PHE A 22 -34.75 31.05 46.81
N THR A 23 -34.49 32.06 45.96
CA THR A 23 -34.97 33.43 46.18
C THR A 23 -36.49 33.51 46.15
N THR A 24 -37.15 32.79 45.22
CA THR A 24 -38.62 32.74 45.16
C THR A 24 -39.22 32.08 46.39
N LEU A 25 -38.64 30.98 46.87
CA LEU A 25 -39.07 30.34 48.11
C LEU A 25 -38.90 31.27 49.32
N GLN A 26 -37.76 31.96 49.42
CA GLN A 26 -37.47 32.88 50.53
C GLN A 26 -38.41 34.10 50.55
N VAL A 27 -38.69 34.70 49.38
CA VAL A 27 -39.65 35.81 49.24
C VAL A 27 -41.06 35.36 49.61
N ARG A 28 -41.49 34.15 49.20
CA ARG A 28 -42.82 33.62 49.57
C ARG A 28 -42.96 33.41 51.07
N GLN A 29 -41.94 32.83 51.71
CA GLN A 29 -41.91 32.62 53.15
C GLN A 29 -41.95 33.94 53.92
N GLU A 30 -41.14 34.93 53.53
CA GLU A 30 -41.10 36.23 54.22
C GLU A 30 -42.42 36.98 54.04
N ARG A 31 -43.05 36.91 52.85
CA ARG A 31 -44.38 37.49 52.62
C ARG A 31 -45.43 36.90 53.56
N GLN A 32 -45.49 35.57 53.68
CA GLN A 32 -46.43 34.89 54.58
C GLN A 32 -46.19 35.26 56.05
N ARG A 33 -44.91 35.30 56.48
CA ARG A 33 -44.54 35.67 57.85
C ARG A 33 -44.97 37.10 58.20
N ARG A 34 -44.78 38.05 57.29
CA ARG A 34 -45.14 39.45 57.53
C ARG A 34 -46.65 39.67 57.54
N LEU A 35 -47.38 38.96 56.68
CA LEU A 35 -48.83 39.00 56.68
C LEU A 35 -49.40 38.45 57.99
N SER A 36 -48.88 37.33 58.50
CA SER A 36 -49.33 36.78 59.78
C SER A 36 -48.96 37.66 60.98
N ASP A 37 -47.80 38.32 60.96
CA ASP A 37 -47.43 39.32 61.97
C ASP A 37 -48.35 40.54 61.94
N MET A 38 -48.73 41.02 60.74
CA MET A 38 -49.70 42.12 60.58
C MET A 38 -51.10 41.71 61.05
N GLU A 39 -51.54 40.49 60.72
CA GLU A 39 -52.83 39.94 61.15
C GLU A 39 -52.92 39.87 62.68
N ARG A 40 -51.90 39.32 63.35
CA ARG A 40 -51.86 39.25 64.83
C ARG A 40 -51.90 40.63 65.49
N ARG A 41 -51.16 41.60 64.94
CA ARG A 41 -51.18 42.99 65.44
C ARG A 41 -52.52 43.66 65.19
N ALA A 42 -53.12 43.46 64.03
CA ALA A 42 -54.42 44.00 63.69
C ALA A 42 -55.54 43.42 64.57
N GLY A 43 -55.46 42.12 64.91
CA GLY A 43 -56.31 41.46 65.89
C GLY A 43 -56.27 42.11 67.26
N GLY A 44 -55.08 42.24 67.86
CA GLY A 44 -54.95 42.86 69.19
C GLY A 44 -55.36 44.35 69.20
N LEU A 45 -55.16 45.07 68.09
CA LEU A 45 -55.65 46.45 67.98
C LEU A 45 -57.17 46.52 67.81
N ALA A 46 -57.80 45.54 67.17
CA ALA A 46 -59.25 45.48 67.00
C ALA A 46 -59.94 45.19 68.34
N GLU A 47 -59.36 44.33 69.17
CA GLU A 47 -59.79 44.07 70.54
C GLU A 47 -59.65 45.32 71.43
N ASP A 48 -58.49 45.99 71.45
CA ASP A 48 -58.30 47.25 72.23
C ASP A 48 -59.21 48.39 71.73
N LEU A 49 -59.46 48.46 70.42
CA LEU A 49 -60.41 49.42 69.85
C LEU A 49 -61.85 49.13 70.29
N PHE A 50 -62.23 47.86 70.34
CA PHE A 50 -63.54 47.43 70.82
C PHE A 50 -63.73 47.78 72.28
N GLU A 51 -62.82 47.38 73.18
CA GLU A 51 -62.93 47.65 74.63
C GLU A 51 -63.10 49.16 74.92
N ARG A 52 -62.45 50.02 74.12
CA ARG A 52 -62.57 51.48 74.25
C ARG A 52 -63.87 52.05 73.68
N THR A 53 -64.47 51.39 72.69
CA THR A 53 -65.66 51.89 71.99
C THR A 53 -66.96 51.29 72.52
N GLU A 54 -66.92 50.11 73.13
CA GLU A 54 -68.07 49.40 73.71
C GLU A 54 -68.92 50.26 74.68
N PRO A 55 -68.33 51.02 75.64
CA PRO A 55 -69.14 51.83 76.57
C PRO A 55 -69.88 52.98 75.86
N VAL A 56 -69.30 53.49 74.78
CA VAL A 56 -69.85 54.62 74.00
C VAL A 56 -70.85 54.13 72.94
N LEU A 57 -70.66 52.91 72.43
CA LEU A 57 -71.55 52.23 71.48
C LEU A 57 -72.98 52.07 72.03
N GLY A 58 -73.12 51.77 73.33
CA GLY A 58 -74.42 51.66 74.00
C GLY A 58 -75.18 52.99 74.16
N SER A 59 -74.50 54.14 74.02
CA SER A 59 -75.09 55.48 74.20
C SER A 59 -75.61 56.14 72.92
N GLY A 60 -75.33 55.56 71.73
CA GLY A 60 -75.82 56.03 70.43
C GLY A 60 -75.18 57.32 69.89
N GLN A 61 -74.13 57.86 70.52
CA GLN A 61 -73.47 59.11 70.10
C GLN A 61 -72.42 58.88 69.00
N THR A 62 -72.84 58.92 67.73
CA THR A 62 -71.97 58.64 66.57
C THR A 62 -70.81 59.64 66.40
N THR A 63 -71.01 60.93 66.70
CA THR A 63 -69.95 61.96 66.58
C THR A 63 -68.81 61.74 67.57
N ALA A 64 -69.12 61.28 68.80
CA ALA A 64 -68.12 60.96 69.81
C ALA A 64 -67.32 59.71 69.42
N LEU A 65 -67.99 58.73 68.80
CA LEU A 65 -67.37 57.50 68.29
C LEU A 65 -66.36 57.78 67.15
N SER A 66 -66.74 58.61 66.16
CA SER A 66 -65.83 58.98 65.07
C SER A 66 -64.59 59.74 65.57
N ALA A 67 -64.75 60.63 66.56
CA ALA A 67 -63.63 61.33 67.18
C ALA A 67 -62.68 60.39 67.95
N LEU A 68 -63.22 59.33 68.57
CA LEU A 68 -62.41 58.28 69.22
C LEU A 68 -61.65 57.44 68.17
N LEU A 69 -62.32 57.04 67.08
CA LEU A 69 -61.69 56.33 65.97
C LEU A 69 -60.55 57.14 65.36
N ASP A 70 -60.74 58.44 65.10
CA ASP A 70 -59.69 59.31 64.57
C ASP A 70 -58.49 59.44 65.51
N ARG A 71 -58.72 59.56 66.83
CA ARG A 71 -57.62 59.57 67.82
C ARG A 71 -56.88 58.24 67.86
N PHE A 72 -57.60 57.13 67.77
CA PHE A 72 -57.02 55.79 67.77
C PHE A 72 -56.18 55.53 66.52
N VAL A 73 -56.71 55.86 65.34
CA VAL A 73 -56.01 55.77 64.05
C VAL A 73 -54.73 56.60 64.08
N LYS A 74 -54.79 57.85 64.59
CA LYS A 74 -53.62 58.73 64.70
C LYS A 74 -52.57 58.19 65.68
N ARG A 75 -52.99 57.64 66.83
CA ARG A 75 -52.09 57.09 67.86
C ARG A 75 -51.33 55.87 67.35
N HIS A 76 -52.03 54.94 66.70
CA HIS A 76 -51.45 53.67 66.23
C HIS A 76 -50.94 53.73 64.79
N ARG A 77 -50.96 54.91 64.16
CA ARG A 77 -50.53 55.16 62.77
C ARG A 77 -51.21 54.22 61.77
N LEU A 78 -52.50 54.01 61.96
CA LEU A 78 -53.33 53.16 61.09
C LEU A 78 -53.72 53.95 59.83
N ALA A 79 -54.08 53.24 58.77
CA ALA A 79 -54.63 53.87 57.56
C ALA A 79 -56.10 54.26 57.77
N GLY A 80 -56.82 53.54 58.63
CA GLY A 80 -58.15 53.90 59.10
C GLY A 80 -58.77 52.84 59.99
N ALA A 81 -59.93 53.14 60.57
CA ALA A 81 -60.72 52.20 61.36
C ALA A 81 -62.22 52.49 61.17
N ALA A 82 -63.05 51.46 61.22
CA ALA A 82 -64.49 51.57 61.08
C ALA A 82 -65.24 50.60 62.00
N LEU A 83 -66.43 51.02 62.42
CA LEU A 83 -67.40 50.24 63.15
C LEU A 83 -68.63 50.05 62.27
N TYR A 84 -69.04 48.80 62.09
CA TYR A 84 -70.10 48.42 61.16
C TYR A 84 -71.16 47.57 61.87
N ARG A 85 -72.44 47.77 61.57
CA ARG A 85 -73.56 46.99 62.14
C ARG A 85 -74.45 46.44 61.04
N ILE A 86 -74.84 45.17 61.18
CA ILE A 86 -75.82 44.56 60.28
C ILE A 86 -77.25 44.72 60.83
N PRO A 87 -78.25 45.10 60.01
CA PRO A 87 -78.18 45.50 58.60
C PRO A 87 -78.01 47.02 58.41
N SER A 88 -77.70 47.75 59.49
CA SER A 88 -77.81 49.23 59.57
C SER A 88 -76.71 50.01 58.84
N GLY A 89 -75.63 49.36 58.43
CA GLY A 89 -74.49 49.99 57.76
C GLY A 89 -73.42 50.49 58.73
N VAL A 90 -72.55 51.38 58.25
CA VAL A 90 -71.42 51.94 59.02
C VAL A 90 -71.95 52.79 60.18
N ILE A 91 -71.56 52.45 61.41
CA ILE A 91 -71.93 53.19 62.63
C ILE A 91 -71.04 54.43 62.78
N ALA A 92 -69.74 54.25 62.59
CA ALA A 92 -68.74 55.30 62.64
C ALA A 92 -67.50 54.88 61.86
N SER A 93 -66.80 55.84 61.28
CA SER A 93 -65.53 55.64 60.59
C SER A 93 -64.58 56.78 60.90
N SER A 94 -63.28 56.50 60.90
CA SER A 94 -62.26 57.54 60.90
C SER A 94 -62.32 58.35 59.59
N SER A 95 -62.03 59.64 59.68
CA SER A 95 -61.97 60.60 58.58
C SER A 95 -61.19 60.12 57.36
N GLY A 96 -60.09 59.38 57.55
CA GLY A 96 -59.25 58.82 56.48
C GLY A 96 -59.86 57.66 55.69
N LEU A 97 -61.01 57.12 56.12
CA LEU A 97 -61.68 55.98 55.47
C LEU A 97 -62.99 56.37 54.78
N SER A 98 -63.53 57.55 55.08
CA SER A 98 -64.88 58.00 54.71
C SER A 98 -65.19 57.88 53.21
N ASP A 99 -64.23 58.25 52.37
CA ASP A 99 -64.38 58.28 50.90
C ASP A 99 -64.20 56.90 50.24
N SER A 100 -63.83 55.87 51.01
CA SER A 100 -63.52 54.53 50.48
C SER A 100 -64.24 53.40 51.23
N LEU A 101 -65.30 53.74 51.96
CA LEU A 101 -66.14 52.78 52.70
C LEU A 101 -66.89 51.82 51.78
N SER A 102 -67.29 52.28 50.58
CA SER A 102 -67.96 51.43 49.57
C SER A 102 -67.10 50.24 49.14
N ASP A 103 -65.79 50.43 49.02
CA ASP A 103 -64.85 49.40 48.57
C ASP A 103 -64.63 48.31 49.63
N LEU A 104 -64.92 48.64 50.90
CA LEU A 104 -64.73 47.76 52.04
C LEU A 104 -66.03 47.04 52.42
N GLN A 105 -67.18 47.50 51.92
CA GLN A 105 -68.50 47.04 52.34
C GLN A 105 -68.69 45.53 52.13
N ALA A 106 -68.30 45.00 50.97
CA ALA A 106 -68.41 43.56 50.68
C ALA A 106 -67.59 42.68 51.66
N LEU A 107 -66.38 43.13 52.01
CA LEU A 107 -65.50 42.39 52.93
C LEU A 107 -65.96 42.50 54.38
N LEU A 108 -66.53 43.64 54.77
CA LEU A 108 -67.12 43.85 56.10
C LEU A 108 -68.39 43.03 56.28
N GLU A 109 -69.23 42.92 55.24
CA GLU A 109 -70.41 42.05 55.24
C GLU A 109 -70.02 40.57 55.33
N ASP A 110 -69.01 40.14 54.58
CA ASP A 110 -68.50 38.76 54.64
C ASP A 110 -67.90 38.42 56.01
N ALA A 111 -67.11 39.33 56.60
CA ALA A 111 -66.52 39.14 57.92
C ALA A 111 -67.57 39.17 59.05
N ALA A 112 -68.70 39.82 58.84
CA ALA A 112 -69.82 39.81 59.79
C ALA A 112 -70.67 38.53 59.69
N ARG A 113 -70.75 37.91 58.51
CA ARG A 113 -71.46 36.63 58.29
C ARG A 113 -70.65 35.44 58.80
N ALA A 114 -69.34 35.43 58.55
CA ALA A 114 -68.43 34.45 59.10
C ALA A 114 -68.16 34.76 60.58
N GLU A 115 -68.48 33.86 61.51
CA GLU A 115 -68.23 34.05 62.96
C GLU A 115 -66.74 33.97 63.34
N ARG A 116 -65.84 34.45 62.47
CA ARG A 116 -64.40 34.41 62.63
C ARG A 116 -63.78 35.70 62.08
N SER A 117 -62.74 36.17 62.77
CA SER A 117 -61.92 37.28 62.27
C SER A 117 -61.31 36.95 60.91
N ARG A 118 -61.32 37.91 59.98
CA ARG A 118 -60.75 37.75 58.64
C ARG A 118 -59.91 38.97 58.29
N GLY A 119 -58.71 38.74 57.80
CA GLY A 119 -57.91 39.79 57.20
C GLY A 119 -57.56 39.52 55.74
N ASP A 120 -57.53 40.57 54.92
CA ASP A 120 -57.20 40.50 53.50
C ASP A 120 -56.42 41.73 53.03
N LEU A 121 -55.63 41.56 51.97
CA LEU A 121 -54.80 42.61 51.40
C LEU A 121 -55.53 43.27 50.23
N LEU A 122 -55.86 44.54 50.40
CA LEU A 122 -56.67 45.31 49.47
C LEU A 122 -55.86 46.51 48.96
N SER A 123 -56.40 47.18 47.94
CA SER A 123 -55.83 48.42 47.44
C SER A 123 -56.80 49.56 47.68
N LEU A 124 -56.52 50.40 48.67
CA LEU A 124 -57.27 51.64 48.94
C LEU A 124 -56.53 52.81 48.28
N ASN A 125 -57.19 53.53 47.38
CA ASN A 125 -56.60 54.67 46.66
C ASN A 125 -55.24 54.36 46.03
N LYS A 126 -55.13 53.19 45.38
CA LYS A 126 -53.91 52.65 44.74
C LYS A 126 -52.73 52.38 45.71
N LYS A 127 -52.98 52.36 47.03
CA LYS A 127 -51.98 51.96 48.03
C LYS A 127 -52.37 50.59 48.61
N PRO A 128 -51.43 49.64 48.71
CA PRO A 128 -51.70 48.36 49.32
C PRO A 128 -51.93 48.55 50.82
N VAL A 129 -53.07 48.06 51.29
CA VAL A 129 -53.48 48.07 52.69
C VAL A 129 -53.85 46.67 53.12
N TYR A 130 -53.73 46.40 54.41
CA TYR A 130 -54.25 45.18 55.03
C TYR A 130 -55.47 45.56 55.86
N LEU A 131 -56.64 45.03 55.48
CA LEU A 131 -57.87 45.15 56.25
C LEU A 131 -57.99 43.94 57.15
N TYR A 132 -58.29 44.17 58.41
CA TYR A 132 -58.67 43.13 59.36
C TYR A 132 -60.03 43.47 59.94
N ALA A 133 -60.98 42.53 59.86
CA ALA A 133 -62.33 42.68 60.36
C ALA A 133 -62.65 41.57 61.37
N MET A 134 -63.23 41.96 62.51
CA MET A 134 -63.59 41.07 63.61
C MET A 134 -65.04 41.29 64.01
N SER A 135 -65.82 40.21 64.02
CA SER A 135 -67.22 40.19 64.48
C SER A 135 -67.28 40.00 65.99
N LEU A 136 -68.07 40.83 66.68
CA LEU A 136 -68.11 40.90 68.14
C LEU A 136 -69.58 41.02 68.61
N GLY A 137 -70.05 40.05 69.41
CA GLY A 137 -71.37 40.05 70.06
C GLY A 137 -72.02 38.65 70.13
N PRO A 138 -72.72 38.28 71.23
CA PRO A 138 -73.47 37.02 71.31
C PRO A 138 -74.70 37.03 70.39
N GLU A 139 -75.04 35.85 69.86
CA GLU A 139 -76.04 35.59 68.81
C GLU A 139 -77.25 36.55 68.83
N GLY A 140 -77.28 37.52 67.90
CA GLY A 140 -78.46 38.36 67.65
C GLY A 140 -78.18 39.85 67.38
N ARG A 141 -77.03 40.40 67.79
CA ARG A 141 -76.53 41.74 67.40
C ARG A 141 -75.08 41.61 66.92
N ARG A 142 -74.83 41.80 65.62
CA ARG A 142 -73.51 41.61 65.00
C ARG A 142 -72.89 42.97 64.66
N ASP A 143 -72.03 43.44 65.56
CA ASP A 143 -71.18 44.61 65.33
C ASP A 143 -69.79 44.12 64.88
N VAL A 144 -69.19 44.80 63.90
CA VAL A 144 -67.88 44.47 63.34
C VAL A 144 -66.93 45.65 63.54
N VAL A 145 -65.76 45.34 64.09
CA VAL A 145 -64.63 46.27 64.16
C VAL A 145 -63.69 45.98 63.01
N ALA A 146 -63.38 47.01 62.25
CA ALA A 146 -62.48 46.94 61.11
C ALA A 146 -61.28 47.86 61.32
N ILE A 147 -60.08 47.30 61.16
CA ILE A 147 -58.82 48.02 61.19
C ILE A 147 -58.14 47.92 59.84
N VAL A 148 -57.72 49.07 59.31
CA VAL A 148 -57.00 49.18 58.06
C VAL A 148 -55.57 49.65 58.34
N GLN A 149 -54.59 48.86 57.91
CA GLN A 149 -53.16 49.14 58.06
C GLN A 149 -52.48 49.33 56.71
N ASN A 150 -51.43 50.15 56.66
CA ASN A 150 -50.63 50.32 55.45
C ASN A 150 -49.73 49.08 55.22
N ALA A 151 -49.86 48.43 54.06
CA ALA A 151 -49.08 47.25 53.70
C ALA A 151 -47.93 47.55 52.71
N ALA A 152 -47.72 48.81 52.31
CA ALA A 152 -46.69 49.19 51.33
C ALA A 152 -45.25 48.84 51.77
N ALA A 153 -45.00 48.73 53.08
CA ALA A 153 -43.72 48.30 53.62
C ALA A 153 -43.40 46.82 53.29
N ILE A 154 -44.43 45.97 53.11
CA ILE A 154 -44.23 44.57 52.68
C ILE A 154 -43.67 44.57 51.25
N ASP A 155 -44.34 45.27 50.33
CA ASP A 155 -43.93 45.26 48.92
C ASP A 155 -42.56 45.90 48.69
N GLN A 156 -42.25 47.00 49.40
CA GLN A 156 -40.92 47.61 49.33
C GLN A 156 -39.82 46.63 49.77
N ARG A 157 -40.04 45.91 50.87
CA ARG A 157 -39.05 44.97 51.41
C ARG A 157 -38.88 43.71 50.56
N LEU A 158 -39.98 43.19 50.00
CA LEU A 158 -39.91 42.08 49.05
C LEU A 158 -39.11 42.49 47.80
N ASN A 159 -39.27 43.72 47.33
CA ASN A 159 -38.53 44.23 46.17
C ASN A 159 -37.03 44.43 46.48
N GLU A 160 -36.68 44.86 47.69
CA GLU A 160 -35.28 44.88 48.16
C GLU A 160 -34.66 43.48 48.21
N MET A 161 -35.41 42.47 48.68
CA MET A 161 -34.94 41.08 48.69
C MET A 161 -34.70 40.56 47.28
N TRP A 162 -35.57 40.89 46.32
CA TRP A 162 -35.35 40.57 44.91
C TRP A 162 -34.09 41.21 44.34
N ARG A 163 -33.86 42.50 44.61
CA ARG A 163 -32.65 43.22 44.18
C ARG A 163 -31.38 42.63 44.81
N HIS A 164 -31.40 42.28 46.09
CA HIS A 164 -30.27 41.65 46.76
C HIS A 164 -30.02 40.20 46.29
N GLY A 165 -31.07 39.43 46.05
CA GLY A 165 -30.96 38.08 45.48
C GLY A 165 -30.34 38.12 44.08
N PHE A 166 -30.81 39.04 43.23
CA PHE A 166 -30.29 39.23 41.87
C PHE A 166 -28.82 39.67 41.85
N THR A 167 -28.44 40.63 42.70
CA THR A 167 -27.04 41.11 42.76
C THR A 167 -26.08 40.05 43.27
N ARG A 168 -26.46 39.28 44.30
CA ARG A 168 -25.64 38.15 44.78
C ARG A 168 -25.47 37.06 43.71
N PHE A 169 -26.54 36.74 42.98
CA PHE A 169 -26.49 35.80 41.87
C PHE A 169 -25.47 36.24 40.80
N MET A 170 -25.53 37.50 40.37
CA MET A 170 -24.61 38.03 39.35
C MET A 170 -23.15 37.95 39.77
N ILE A 171 -22.83 38.26 41.04
CA ILE A 171 -21.45 38.19 41.55
C ILE A 171 -20.96 36.73 41.58
N GLN A 172 -21.79 35.80 42.07
CA GLN A 172 -21.44 34.38 42.14
C GLN A 172 -21.27 33.76 40.75
N ALA A 173 -22.16 34.07 39.81
CA ALA A 173 -22.08 33.60 38.44
C ALA A 173 -20.80 34.07 37.74
N LEU A 174 -20.41 35.34 37.95
CA LEU A 174 -19.17 35.89 37.38
C LEU A 174 -17.92 35.22 37.97
N ALA A 175 -17.89 35.01 39.29
CA ALA A 175 -16.78 34.36 39.98
C ALA A 175 -16.62 32.89 39.54
N ILE A 176 -17.71 32.14 39.45
CA ILE A 176 -17.70 30.74 39.00
C ILE A 176 -17.29 30.64 37.53
N ALA A 177 -17.78 31.53 36.67
CA ALA A 177 -17.37 31.57 35.26
C ALA A 177 -15.86 31.84 35.12
N LEU A 178 -15.31 32.80 35.90
CA LEU A 178 -13.89 33.12 35.90
C LEU A 178 -13.03 31.94 36.38
N VAL A 179 -13.41 31.31 37.49
CA VAL A 179 -12.70 30.14 38.05
C VAL A 179 -12.76 28.96 37.09
N THR A 180 -13.93 28.69 36.50
CA THR A 180 -14.11 27.63 35.50
C THR A 180 -13.25 27.89 34.27
N MET A 181 -13.18 29.14 33.80
CA MET A 181 -12.34 29.52 32.66
C MET A 181 -10.85 29.36 32.97
N LEU A 182 -10.40 29.70 34.19
CA LEU A 182 -9.01 29.51 34.64
C LEU A 182 -8.65 28.02 34.75
N ILE A 183 -9.52 27.21 35.35
CA ILE A 183 -9.33 25.75 35.46
C ILE A 183 -9.23 25.12 34.07
N ILE A 184 -10.15 25.46 33.17
CA ILE A 184 -10.12 24.95 31.79
C ILE A 184 -8.85 25.43 31.07
N ARG A 185 -8.47 26.71 31.22
CA ARG A 185 -7.28 27.27 30.57
C ARG A 185 -6.01 26.55 31.01
N TRP A 186 -5.83 26.32 32.32
CA TRP A 186 -4.61 25.72 32.86
C TRP A 186 -4.58 24.20 32.80
N ASN A 187 -5.69 23.50 33.05
CA ASN A 187 -5.70 22.03 33.08
C ASN A 187 -5.99 21.38 31.72
N ILE A 188 -6.59 22.10 30.76
CA ILE A 188 -7.01 21.50 29.49
C ILE A 188 -6.39 22.24 28.30
N THR A 189 -6.58 23.56 28.20
CA THR A 189 -6.22 24.29 26.98
C THR A 189 -4.70 24.44 26.81
N LEU A 190 -3.97 24.74 27.89
CA LEU A 190 -2.52 24.95 27.84
C LEU A 190 -1.74 23.64 27.57
N PRO A 191 -2.04 22.50 28.24
CA PRO A 191 -1.38 21.23 27.93
C PRO A 191 -1.68 20.76 26.49
N ILE A 192 -2.92 20.89 26.03
CA ILE A 192 -3.28 20.52 24.64
C ILE A 192 -2.59 21.43 23.64
N ALA A 193 -2.48 22.74 23.91
CA ALA A 193 -1.76 23.66 23.03
C ALA A 193 -0.28 23.27 22.91
N ASN A 194 0.38 22.96 24.03
CA ASN A 194 1.78 22.51 24.04
C ASN A 194 1.98 21.19 23.29
N VAL A 195 1.08 20.21 23.45
CA VAL A 195 1.10 18.94 22.72
C VAL A 195 0.82 19.15 21.23
N THR A 196 -0.10 20.05 20.88
CA THR A 196 -0.43 20.38 19.48
C THR A 196 0.71 21.11 18.79
N GLU A 197 1.42 21.98 19.51
CA GLU A 197 2.59 22.69 19.01
C GLU A 197 3.78 21.74 18.82
N TRP A 198 4.01 20.84 19.77
CA TRP A 198 4.97 19.74 19.62
C TRP A 198 4.61 18.84 18.42
N LEU A 199 3.35 18.41 18.29
CA LEU A 199 2.87 17.64 17.12
C LEU A 199 3.06 18.40 15.80
N LYS A 200 2.84 19.72 15.78
CA LYS A 200 3.14 20.56 14.60
C LYS A 200 4.64 20.60 14.29
N ARG A 201 5.51 20.73 15.30
CA ARG A 201 6.97 20.74 15.12
C ARG A 201 7.53 19.38 14.68
N VAL A 202 6.99 18.28 15.21
CA VAL A 202 7.25 16.90 14.77
C VAL A 202 6.76 16.67 13.33
N ARG A 203 5.57 17.18 12.98
CA ARG A 203 5.03 17.12 11.61
C ARG A 203 5.84 17.96 10.62
N MET A 204 6.47 19.05 11.08
CA MET A 204 7.36 19.90 10.30
C MET A 204 8.84 19.47 10.36
N GLY A 205 9.17 18.33 10.98
CA GLY A 205 10.50 17.71 10.94
C GLY A 205 11.58 18.41 11.77
N LYS A 206 11.20 19.28 12.73
CA LYS A 206 12.16 20.11 13.49
C LYS A 206 12.52 19.58 14.89
N GLU A 207 11.90 18.50 15.37
CA GLU A 207 12.13 17.98 16.73
C GLU A 207 12.00 16.45 16.83
N THR A 208 12.87 15.79 17.60
CA THR A 208 12.95 14.31 17.80
C THR A 208 12.94 13.86 19.27
N GLY A 209 12.75 14.78 20.22
CA GLY A 209 12.78 14.49 21.67
C GLY A 209 11.43 14.06 22.25
N PRO A 210 11.42 13.46 23.46
CA PRO A 210 10.20 13.06 24.16
C PRO A 210 9.33 14.29 24.49
N PRO A 211 7.99 14.12 24.57
CA PRO A 211 7.10 15.24 24.85
C PRO A 211 7.41 15.88 26.21
N PRO A 212 7.18 17.19 26.38
CA PRO A 212 7.36 17.87 27.66
C PRO A 212 6.50 17.21 28.76
N PRO A 213 6.96 17.19 30.01
CA PRO A 213 6.30 16.44 31.09
C PRO A 213 4.87 16.92 31.29
N ILE A 214 3.91 16.06 30.97
CA ILE A 214 2.50 16.27 31.28
C ILE A 214 2.33 15.99 32.77
N SER A 215 1.86 16.99 33.53
CA SER A 215 1.61 16.85 34.97
C SER A 215 0.73 15.61 35.24
N LYS A 216 1.11 14.78 36.22
CA LYS A 216 0.44 13.55 36.67
C LYS A 216 -1.00 13.81 37.16
N GLY A 217 -1.91 14.14 36.24
CA GLY A 217 -3.33 14.33 36.47
C GLY A 217 -4.17 13.43 35.55
N LEU A 218 -5.43 13.80 35.35
CA LEU A 218 -6.51 13.03 34.70
C LEU A 218 -6.17 12.36 33.34
N PHE A 219 -5.08 12.75 32.69
CA PHE A 219 -4.64 12.26 31.37
C PHE A 219 -3.41 11.37 31.41
N GLY A 220 -2.95 10.93 32.58
CA GLY A 220 -1.76 10.06 32.74
C GLY A 220 -1.76 8.80 31.85
N PRO A 221 -2.85 8.02 31.79
CA PRO A 221 -2.94 6.84 30.91
C PRO A 221 -2.89 7.20 29.41
N LEU A 222 -3.55 8.31 29.04
CA LEU A 222 -3.55 8.82 27.67
C LEU A 222 -2.15 9.31 27.26
N ALA A 223 -1.38 9.88 28.19
CA ALA A 223 -0.01 10.32 27.94
C ALA A 223 0.95 9.14 27.70
N SER A 224 0.79 8.03 28.43
CA SER A 224 1.58 6.81 28.17
C SER A 224 1.19 6.13 26.86
N GLU A 225 -0.10 6.09 26.51
CA GLU A 225 -0.57 5.55 25.24
C GLU A 225 -0.13 6.41 24.06
N VAL A 226 -0.23 7.74 24.18
CA VAL A 226 0.26 8.71 23.18
C VAL A 226 1.78 8.67 23.08
N SER A 227 2.52 8.39 24.16
CA SER A 227 3.97 8.18 24.09
C SER A 227 4.34 6.83 23.45
N SER A 228 3.56 5.77 23.69
CA SER A 228 3.75 4.47 23.02
C SER A 228 3.36 4.55 21.54
N LEU A 229 2.31 5.31 21.22
CA LEU A 229 1.90 5.64 19.87
C LEU A 229 2.94 6.54 19.22
N ALA A 230 3.52 7.53 19.91
CA ALA A 230 4.58 8.37 19.36
C ALA A 230 5.87 7.58 19.13
N HIS A 231 6.19 6.61 19.99
CA HIS A 231 7.34 5.73 19.82
C HIS A 231 7.11 4.70 18.72
N SER A 232 5.91 4.11 18.63
CA SER A 232 5.54 3.21 17.54
C SER A 232 5.34 3.96 16.23
N LEU A 233 4.90 5.23 16.24
CA LEU A 233 4.86 6.11 15.08
C LEU A 233 6.26 6.61 14.73
N SER A 234 7.19 6.80 15.68
CA SER A 234 8.57 7.17 15.35
C SER A 234 9.36 5.98 14.82
N ILE A 235 9.09 4.77 15.31
CA ILE A 235 9.62 3.53 14.75
C ILE A 235 8.96 3.24 13.40
N ALA A 236 7.64 3.37 13.29
CA ALA A 236 6.92 3.20 12.02
C ALA A 236 7.23 4.33 11.04
N ARG A 237 7.62 5.53 11.49
CA ARG A 237 8.09 6.64 10.65
C ARG A 237 9.58 6.56 10.37
N ALA A 238 10.41 6.01 11.25
CA ALA A 238 11.80 5.68 10.90
C ALA A 238 11.82 4.53 9.90
N ALA A 239 10.97 3.51 10.09
CA ALA A 239 10.73 2.43 9.14
C ALA A 239 10.02 2.93 7.87
N ALA A 240 9.07 3.86 7.96
CA ALA A 240 8.41 4.45 6.80
C ALA A 240 9.21 5.57 6.15
N GLU A 241 10.18 6.21 6.81
CA GLU A 241 11.15 7.14 6.23
C GLU A 241 12.37 6.38 5.71
N GLU A 242 12.68 5.20 6.22
CA GLU A 242 13.60 4.25 5.60
C GLU A 242 12.94 3.60 4.39
N GLU A 243 11.69 3.14 4.50
CA GLU A 243 10.85 2.66 3.40
C GLU A 243 10.49 3.79 2.43
N ALA A 244 10.31 5.05 2.88
CA ALA A 244 10.10 6.20 1.99
C ALA A 244 11.40 6.80 1.48
N LYS A 245 12.56 6.62 2.13
CA LYS A 245 13.88 6.81 1.51
C LYS A 245 14.13 5.71 0.49
N LEU A 246 13.69 4.48 0.74
CA LEU A 246 13.72 3.35 -0.19
C LEU A 246 12.61 3.48 -1.27
N ARG A 247 11.55 4.26 -1.09
CA ARG A 247 10.57 4.59 -2.15
C ARG A 247 10.99 5.85 -2.92
N GLN A 248 11.46 6.91 -2.26
CA GLN A 248 11.97 8.14 -2.92
C GLN A 248 13.34 7.97 -3.57
N LYS A 249 14.23 7.09 -3.07
CA LYS A 249 15.46 6.66 -3.78
C LYS A 249 15.31 5.33 -4.52
N GLY A 250 14.29 4.52 -4.23
CA GLY A 250 14.22 3.11 -4.67
C GLY A 250 12.86 2.67 -5.26
N ASP A 251 12.11 3.60 -5.85
CA ASP A 251 11.07 3.25 -6.83
C ASP A 251 11.66 2.65 -8.14
N ALA A 252 12.98 2.45 -8.26
CA ALA A 252 13.60 1.93 -9.48
C ALA A 252 14.22 0.52 -9.36
N LEU A 253 14.90 0.18 -8.26
CA LEU A 253 15.70 -1.05 -8.21
C LEU A 253 14.96 -2.21 -7.57
N TRP A 254 14.74 -3.27 -8.34
CA TRP A 254 14.35 -4.57 -7.83
C TRP A 254 15.59 -5.33 -7.31
N THR A 255 15.59 -5.75 -6.05
CA THR A 255 16.69 -6.52 -5.43
C THR A 255 16.22 -7.94 -5.08
N PRO A 256 17.14 -8.88 -4.77
CA PRO A 256 16.77 -10.20 -4.26
C PRO A 256 15.81 -10.14 -3.06
N GLU A 257 16.08 -9.25 -2.10
CA GLU A 257 15.31 -9.12 -0.86
C GLU A 257 13.90 -8.61 -1.13
N ARG A 258 13.77 -7.62 -2.04
CA ARG A 258 12.47 -7.09 -2.45
C ARG A 258 11.65 -8.15 -3.18
N LEU A 259 12.27 -8.91 -4.09
CA LEU A 259 11.61 -10.00 -4.77
C LEU A 259 11.13 -11.07 -3.77
N LYS A 260 12.00 -11.46 -2.83
CA LYS A 260 11.66 -12.44 -1.79
C LYS A 260 10.42 -12.03 -1.00
N GLU A 261 10.38 -10.80 -0.50
CA GLU A 261 9.22 -10.31 0.26
C GLU A 261 7.96 -10.22 -0.59
N HIS A 262 8.09 -9.73 -1.84
CA HIS A 262 6.98 -9.64 -2.78
C HIS A 262 6.38 -11.00 -3.11
N VAL A 263 7.23 -11.99 -3.42
CA VAL A 263 6.80 -13.36 -3.71
C VAL A 263 6.21 -14.02 -2.47
N ARG A 264 6.79 -13.81 -1.27
CA ARG A 264 6.22 -14.31 -0.01
C ARG A 264 4.78 -13.83 0.21
N LEU A 265 4.54 -12.53 0.00
CA LEU A 265 3.20 -11.93 0.13
C LEU A 265 2.22 -12.44 -0.92
N LYS A 266 2.68 -12.64 -2.17
CA LYS A 266 1.83 -13.13 -3.27
C LYS A 266 1.50 -14.61 -3.17
N LEU A 267 2.44 -15.43 -2.71
CA LEU A 267 2.29 -16.87 -2.65
C LEU A 267 1.58 -17.35 -1.38
N ASP A 268 1.56 -16.57 -0.29
CA ASP A 268 0.97 -16.97 1.00
C ASP A 268 1.44 -18.38 1.44
N ASN A 269 2.75 -18.60 1.39
CA ASN A 269 3.44 -19.88 1.65
C ASN A 269 3.11 -21.04 0.67
N ARG A 270 2.44 -20.80 -0.46
CA ARG A 270 2.30 -21.81 -1.52
C ARG A 270 3.68 -22.17 -2.10
N PRO A 271 3.95 -23.46 -2.39
CA PRO A 271 5.22 -23.86 -2.94
C PRO A 271 5.37 -23.34 -4.38
N LEU A 272 6.57 -22.84 -4.67
CA LEU A 272 7.02 -22.48 -6.00
C LEU A 272 7.84 -23.64 -6.58
N VAL A 273 7.36 -24.21 -7.69
CA VAL A 273 8.07 -25.26 -8.43
C VAL A 273 8.44 -24.72 -9.80
N VAL A 274 9.73 -24.81 -10.16
CA VAL A 274 10.23 -24.43 -11.47
C VAL A 274 10.68 -25.67 -12.22
N VAL A 275 10.31 -25.81 -13.49
CA VAL A 275 10.63 -26.99 -14.30
C VAL A 275 11.36 -26.56 -15.56
N SER A 276 12.60 -27.02 -15.76
CA SER A 276 13.37 -26.74 -16.97
C SER A 276 14.22 -27.94 -17.41
N ASN A 277 14.69 -27.93 -18.66
CA ASN A 277 15.42 -29.08 -19.17
C ASN A 277 16.85 -29.05 -18.61
N ARG A 278 17.48 -27.88 -18.63
CA ARG A 278 18.81 -27.68 -18.05
C ARG A 278 18.72 -27.45 -16.55
N GLU A 279 19.59 -28.11 -15.80
CA GLU A 279 19.83 -27.87 -14.38
C GLU A 279 20.83 -26.72 -14.17
N PRO A 280 20.82 -26.05 -13.00
CA PRO A 280 21.76 -24.98 -12.67
C PRO A 280 23.15 -25.45 -12.23
N TYR A 281 23.29 -26.69 -11.75
CA TYR A 281 24.54 -27.24 -11.22
C TYR A 281 24.79 -28.65 -11.74
N VAL A 282 25.93 -28.85 -12.40
CA VAL A 282 26.33 -30.15 -12.96
C VAL A 282 27.55 -30.66 -12.20
N HIS A 283 27.46 -31.88 -11.63
CA HIS A 283 28.55 -32.49 -10.88
C HIS A 283 29.34 -33.46 -11.75
N PHE A 284 30.66 -33.41 -11.60
CA PHE A 284 31.61 -34.26 -12.31
C PHE A 284 32.74 -34.72 -11.38
N ARG A 285 33.51 -35.71 -11.83
CA ARG A 285 34.65 -36.23 -11.09
C ARG A 285 35.93 -35.51 -11.51
N LYS A 286 36.62 -34.91 -10.53
CA LYS A 286 37.97 -34.38 -10.69
C LYS A 286 38.94 -35.28 -9.93
N GLY A 287 39.39 -36.34 -10.60
CA GLY A 287 40.17 -37.40 -9.97
C GLY A 287 39.34 -38.17 -8.93
N LYS A 288 39.74 -38.09 -7.65
CA LYS A 288 38.99 -38.72 -6.53
C LYS A 288 37.97 -37.79 -5.85
N ARG A 289 37.92 -36.51 -6.24
CA ARG A 289 37.01 -35.53 -5.64
C ARG A 289 35.82 -35.30 -6.57
N LEU A 290 34.65 -35.06 -5.96
CA LEU A 290 33.49 -34.51 -6.65
C LEU A 290 33.67 -33.00 -6.75
N ASP A 291 33.42 -32.46 -7.93
CA ASP A 291 33.47 -31.04 -8.24
C ASP A 291 32.21 -30.67 -9.03
N TRP A 292 31.91 -29.38 -9.16
CA TRP A 292 30.70 -28.93 -9.83
C TRP A 292 30.96 -27.68 -10.68
N LEU A 293 30.10 -27.47 -11.69
CA LEU A 293 30.12 -26.26 -12.52
C LEU A 293 28.72 -25.74 -12.80
N VAL A 294 28.63 -24.45 -13.13
CA VAL A 294 27.43 -23.82 -13.69
C VAL A 294 27.50 -23.90 -15.22
N PRO A 295 26.53 -24.53 -15.91
CA PRO A 295 26.55 -24.66 -17.36
C PRO A 295 26.20 -23.34 -18.07
N ALA A 296 26.74 -23.10 -19.27
CA ALA A 296 26.39 -21.94 -20.09
C ALA A 296 24.92 -22.02 -20.54
N SER A 297 24.05 -21.25 -19.90
CA SER A 297 22.63 -21.20 -20.22
C SER A 297 22.02 -19.87 -19.81
N GLY A 298 21.52 -19.10 -20.77
CA GLY A 298 20.78 -17.86 -20.48
C GLY A 298 19.53 -18.10 -19.62
N LEU A 299 18.91 -19.28 -19.72
CA LEU A 299 17.81 -19.68 -18.83
C LEU A 299 18.27 -19.84 -17.38
N VAL A 300 19.46 -20.42 -17.15
CA VAL A 300 20.02 -20.55 -15.80
C VAL A 300 20.37 -19.17 -15.26
N THR A 301 21.04 -18.33 -16.05
CA THR A 301 21.36 -16.93 -15.71
C THR A 301 20.10 -16.15 -15.29
N GLY A 302 18.96 -16.39 -15.94
CA GLY A 302 17.70 -15.71 -15.63
C GLY A 302 16.94 -16.30 -14.43
N LEU A 303 16.91 -17.62 -14.26
CA LEU A 303 16.06 -18.25 -13.23
C LEU A 303 16.74 -18.44 -11.89
N GLU A 304 18.05 -18.69 -11.88
CA GLU A 304 18.76 -18.97 -10.65
C GLU A 304 18.70 -17.82 -9.63
N PRO A 305 18.87 -16.54 -10.00
CA PRO A 305 18.74 -15.45 -9.04
C PRO A 305 17.35 -15.38 -8.38
N ILE A 306 16.30 -15.81 -9.08
CA ILE A 306 14.93 -15.82 -8.56
C ILE A 306 14.75 -16.93 -7.53
N LEU A 307 15.23 -18.14 -7.82
CA LEU A 307 15.15 -19.29 -6.91
C LEU A 307 16.03 -19.09 -5.68
N ARG A 308 17.22 -18.49 -5.85
CA ARG A 308 18.07 -18.07 -4.73
C ARG A 308 17.38 -17.06 -3.81
N ALA A 309 16.63 -16.12 -4.38
CA ALA A 309 15.88 -15.13 -3.59
C ALA A 309 14.65 -15.72 -2.90
N CYS A 310 13.83 -16.48 -3.64
CA CYS A 310 12.50 -16.91 -3.20
C CYS A 310 12.48 -18.29 -2.51
N GLY A 311 13.50 -19.12 -2.71
CA GLY A 311 13.44 -20.55 -2.42
C GLY A 311 12.53 -21.30 -3.39
N GLY A 312 12.17 -22.53 -3.02
CA GLY A 312 11.33 -23.43 -3.83
C GLY A 312 12.09 -24.65 -4.34
N THR A 313 11.44 -25.41 -5.23
CA THR A 313 12.03 -26.60 -5.85
C THR A 313 12.21 -26.37 -7.35
N TRP A 314 13.44 -26.56 -7.84
CA TRP A 314 13.76 -26.59 -9.26
C TRP A 314 13.88 -28.04 -9.73
N ILE A 315 12.98 -28.48 -10.60
CA ILE A 315 13.01 -29.80 -11.25
C ILE A 315 13.70 -29.70 -12.60
N ALA A 316 14.79 -30.46 -12.81
CA ALA A 316 15.55 -30.43 -14.06
C ALA A 316 16.23 -31.77 -14.41
N HIS A 317 16.66 -31.95 -15.67
CA HIS A 317 17.41 -33.15 -16.06
C HIS A 317 18.81 -33.14 -15.42
N GLY A 318 19.13 -34.21 -14.68
CA GLY A 318 20.46 -34.45 -14.11
C GLY A 318 21.41 -35.03 -15.16
N SER A 319 22.27 -34.18 -15.72
CA SER A 319 23.09 -34.45 -16.90
C SER A 319 24.56 -34.76 -16.58
N GLY A 320 24.99 -34.49 -15.35
CA GLY A 320 26.35 -34.72 -14.87
C GLY A 320 26.64 -36.18 -14.57
N GLU A 321 27.86 -36.60 -14.88
CA GLU A 321 28.34 -37.97 -14.62
C GLU A 321 28.32 -38.35 -13.14
N ALA A 322 28.40 -37.37 -12.23
CA ALA A 322 28.42 -37.58 -10.80
C ALA A 322 27.14 -37.14 -10.08
N ASP A 323 26.14 -36.65 -10.81
CA ASP A 323 24.92 -36.08 -10.22
C ASP A 323 24.13 -37.07 -9.37
N ARG A 324 24.16 -38.36 -9.72
CA ARG A 324 23.52 -39.43 -8.94
C ARG A 324 24.16 -39.68 -7.57
N GLN A 325 25.40 -39.23 -7.37
CA GLN A 325 26.17 -39.51 -6.15
C GLN A 325 25.95 -38.45 -5.07
N VAL A 326 25.27 -37.36 -5.39
CA VAL A 326 25.13 -36.18 -4.51
C VAL A 326 23.67 -35.89 -4.14
N VAL A 327 22.74 -36.70 -4.60
CA VAL A 327 21.30 -36.55 -4.31
C VAL A 327 20.87 -37.45 -3.15
N ASP A 328 19.76 -37.09 -2.51
CA ASP A 328 19.03 -37.93 -1.57
C ASP A 328 18.19 -39.03 -2.26
N ASP A 329 17.45 -39.80 -1.46
CA ASP A 329 16.60 -40.90 -1.93
C ASP A 329 15.42 -40.44 -2.81
N GLN A 330 15.11 -39.14 -2.84
CA GLN A 330 14.08 -38.51 -3.67
C GLN A 330 14.67 -37.78 -4.89
N ASP A 331 15.94 -38.03 -5.18
CA ASP A 331 16.71 -37.40 -6.24
C ASP A 331 16.88 -35.88 -6.05
N ARG A 332 16.90 -35.40 -4.80
CA ARG A 332 17.03 -33.98 -4.46
C ARG A 332 18.41 -33.63 -3.89
N ILE A 333 18.81 -32.39 -4.08
CA ILE A 333 20.02 -31.79 -3.50
C ILE A 333 19.74 -30.32 -3.19
N ALA A 334 20.23 -29.86 -2.03
CA ALA A 334 20.15 -28.45 -1.68
C ALA A 334 21.26 -27.67 -2.41
N VAL A 335 20.91 -26.56 -3.06
CA VAL A 335 21.81 -25.78 -3.92
C VAL A 335 21.67 -24.27 -3.66
N PRO A 336 22.68 -23.44 -3.97
CA PRO A 336 24.06 -23.77 -4.41
C PRO A 336 24.81 -24.72 -3.44
N PRO A 337 25.71 -25.61 -3.92
CA PRO A 337 26.41 -26.56 -3.04
C PRO A 337 27.16 -25.91 -1.86
N ASP A 338 27.74 -24.73 -2.08
CA ASP A 338 28.52 -24.02 -1.05
C ASP A 338 27.66 -23.22 -0.07
N GLN A 339 26.46 -22.80 -0.50
CA GLN A 339 25.54 -22.01 0.30
C GLN A 339 24.10 -22.39 -0.07
N PRO A 340 23.54 -23.47 0.51
CA PRO A 340 22.22 -23.96 0.13
C PRO A 340 21.10 -22.94 0.37
N GLN A 341 20.32 -22.64 -0.65
CA GLN A 341 19.23 -21.65 -0.63
C GLN A 341 17.89 -22.19 -1.16
N TYR A 342 17.92 -23.19 -2.05
CA TYR A 342 16.73 -23.83 -2.62
C TYR A 342 17.00 -25.31 -2.93
N MET A 343 15.96 -26.05 -3.31
CA MET A 343 16.10 -27.47 -3.66
C MET A 343 16.18 -27.66 -5.18
N LEU A 344 17.14 -28.46 -5.64
CA LEU A 344 17.18 -29.02 -6.99
C LEU A 344 16.73 -30.47 -6.93
N ARG A 345 15.71 -30.84 -7.71
CA ARG A 345 15.25 -32.21 -7.90
C ARG A 345 15.59 -32.68 -9.30
N ARG A 346 16.37 -33.76 -9.41
CA ARG A 346 16.84 -34.27 -10.69
C ARG A 346 15.88 -35.27 -11.29
N VAL A 347 15.68 -35.13 -12.60
CA VAL A 347 15.02 -36.11 -13.45
C VAL A 347 16.09 -36.85 -14.22
N TRP A 348 15.96 -38.16 -14.31
CA TRP A 348 16.92 -38.99 -15.03
C TRP A 348 16.39 -39.38 -16.40
N LEU A 349 17.14 -39.08 -17.46
CA LEU A 349 16.81 -39.51 -18.81
C LEU A 349 17.74 -40.64 -19.24
N SER A 350 17.21 -41.54 -20.07
CA SER A 350 18.05 -42.52 -20.77
C SER A 350 18.72 -41.88 -21.98
N LYS A 351 19.76 -42.51 -22.53
CA LYS A 351 20.40 -42.03 -23.77
C LYS A 351 19.41 -41.94 -24.93
N ASP A 352 18.47 -42.86 -25.04
CA ASP A 352 17.44 -42.82 -26.07
C ASP A 352 16.45 -41.65 -25.87
N ASP A 353 16.13 -41.34 -24.61
CA ASP A 353 15.34 -40.16 -24.29
C ASP A 353 16.09 -38.90 -24.68
N GLU A 354 17.37 -38.75 -24.30
CA GLU A 354 18.19 -37.61 -24.71
C GLU A 354 18.30 -37.47 -26.24
N ASN A 355 18.56 -38.58 -26.93
CA ASN A 355 18.69 -38.58 -28.39
C ASN A 355 17.39 -38.16 -29.07
N GLY A 356 16.26 -38.78 -28.72
CA GLY A 356 14.98 -38.51 -29.39
C GLY A 356 14.34 -37.18 -28.96
N TYR A 357 14.30 -36.89 -27.66
CA TYR A 357 13.64 -35.69 -27.14
C TYR A 357 14.53 -34.44 -27.23
N TYR A 358 15.77 -34.50 -26.74
CA TYR A 358 16.61 -33.31 -26.63
C TYR A 358 17.30 -33.01 -27.95
N TYR A 359 18.08 -33.94 -28.48
CA TYR A 359 18.80 -33.72 -29.75
C TYR A 359 17.84 -33.70 -30.94
N GLY A 360 16.97 -34.69 -31.06
CA GLY A 360 15.99 -34.82 -32.14
C GLY A 360 14.88 -33.76 -32.10
N PHE A 361 13.79 -34.04 -31.41
CA PHE A 361 12.57 -33.22 -31.50
C PHE A 361 12.80 -31.76 -31.09
N SER A 362 13.47 -31.53 -29.97
CA SER A 362 13.65 -30.18 -29.43
C SER A 362 14.66 -29.37 -30.25
N ASN A 363 15.85 -29.91 -30.54
CA ASN A 363 16.96 -29.11 -31.11
C ASN A 363 17.15 -29.27 -32.64
N GLU A 364 16.72 -30.36 -33.26
CA GLU A 364 16.64 -30.48 -34.73
C GLU A 364 15.24 -30.13 -35.27
N GLY A 365 14.18 -30.25 -34.46
CA GLY A 365 12.81 -29.91 -34.85
C GLY A 365 12.39 -28.49 -34.43
N LEU A 366 12.04 -28.31 -33.15
CA LEU A 366 11.45 -27.06 -32.64
C LEU A 366 12.41 -25.86 -32.69
N TRP A 367 13.68 -26.05 -32.35
CA TRP A 367 14.66 -24.94 -32.35
C TRP A 367 14.79 -24.25 -33.71
N PRO A 368 15.13 -24.93 -34.83
CA PRO A 368 15.19 -24.28 -36.13
C PRO A 368 13.84 -23.75 -36.60
N LEU A 369 12.73 -24.45 -36.31
CA LEU A 369 11.37 -24.03 -36.63
C LEU A 369 11.06 -22.65 -36.02
N CYS A 370 11.22 -22.53 -34.71
CA CYS A 370 10.85 -21.32 -33.97
C CYS A 370 11.79 -20.16 -34.22
N HIS A 371 13.05 -20.43 -34.55
CA HIS A 371 14.00 -19.39 -34.95
C HIS A 371 13.88 -19.00 -36.42
N ILE A 372 13.00 -19.64 -37.22
CA ILE A 372 12.92 -19.45 -38.68
C ILE A 372 14.33 -19.49 -39.28
N ALA A 373 15.12 -20.46 -38.79
CA ALA A 373 16.53 -20.54 -39.12
C ALA A 373 16.71 -20.97 -40.58
N HIS A 374 17.84 -20.60 -41.18
CA HIS A 374 18.28 -21.16 -42.48
C HIS A 374 18.72 -22.64 -42.38
N THR A 375 18.24 -23.35 -41.37
CA THR A 375 18.43 -24.78 -41.13
C THR A 375 17.06 -25.43 -41.14
N ARG A 376 16.87 -26.44 -42.00
CA ARG A 376 15.59 -27.12 -42.15
C ARG A 376 15.24 -27.87 -40.84
N PRO A 377 14.05 -27.67 -40.26
CA PRO A 377 13.60 -28.46 -39.12
C PRO A 377 13.36 -29.92 -39.52
N LEU A 378 13.77 -30.84 -38.66
CA LEU A 378 13.62 -32.29 -38.86
C LEU A 378 12.63 -32.86 -37.85
N PHE A 379 11.59 -33.53 -38.37
CA PHE A 379 10.53 -34.14 -37.58
C PHE A 379 10.49 -35.64 -37.86
N ARG A 380 10.68 -36.43 -36.81
CA ARG A 380 10.63 -37.90 -36.84
C ARG A 380 9.63 -38.39 -35.81
N GLU A 381 8.79 -39.35 -36.18
CA GLU A 381 7.75 -39.87 -35.29
C GLU A 381 8.34 -40.50 -34.01
N ALA A 382 9.47 -41.20 -34.14
CA ALA A 382 10.18 -41.76 -32.99
C ALA A 382 10.64 -40.67 -31.99
N ASP A 383 11.13 -39.53 -32.49
CA ASP A 383 11.55 -38.40 -31.67
C ASP A 383 10.35 -37.76 -30.96
N TRP A 384 9.22 -37.63 -31.66
CA TRP A 384 7.97 -37.16 -31.07
C TRP A 384 7.47 -38.08 -29.94
N ALA A 385 7.53 -39.41 -30.15
CA ALA A 385 7.16 -40.37 -29.12
C ALA A 385 8.04 -40.22 -27.86
N ARG A 386 9.35 -40.00 -28.05
CA ARG A 386 10.27 -39.68 -26.94
C ARG A 386 9.96 -38.33 -26.30
N TYR A 387 9.62 -37.32 -27.09
CA TYR A 387 9.26 -36.00 -26.58
C TYR A 387 8.04 -36.05 -25.65
N LYS A 388 6.99 -36.78 -26.04
CA LYS A 388 5.84 -37.05 -25.19
C LYS A 388 6.23 -37.83 -23.93
N GLY A 389 6.97 -38.92 -24.07
CA GLY A 389 7.37 -39.77 -22.94
C GLY A 389 8.22 -39.02 -21.90
N VAL A 390 9.09 -38.12 -22.34
CA VAL A 390 9.86 -37.25 -21.43
C VAL A 390 8.96 -36.23 -20.74
N ASN A 391 8.05 -35.57 -21.46
CA ASN A 391 7.06 -34.67 -20.85
C ASN A 391 6.21 -35.38 -19.79
N GLU A 392 5.75 -36.60 -20.06
CA GLU A 392 5.04 -37.44 -19.08
C GLU A 392 5.90 -37.82 -17.88
N LYS A 393 7.19 -38.11 -18.08
CA LYS A 393 8.13 -38.40 -17.00
C LYS A 393 8.32 -37.21 -16.07
N PHE A 394 8.51 -36.03 -16.63
CA PHE A 394 8.57 -34.78 -15.86
C PHE A 394 7.24 -34.50 -15.16
N ALA A 395 6.10 -34.69 -15.82
CA ALA A 395 4.78 -34.52 -15.20
C ALA A 395 4.60 -35.41 -13.96
N ARG A 396 5.01 -36.68 -14.01
CA ARG A 396 4.95 -37.57 -12.83
C ARG A 396 5.78 -37.04 -11.66
N ILE A 397 6.98 -36.53 -11.93
CA ILE A 397 7.88 -36.02 -10.88
C ILE A 397 7.36 -34.70 -10.31
N VAL A 398 6.83 -33.81 -11.16
CA VAL A 398 6.17 -32.58 -10.71
C VAL A 398 5.00 -32.91 -9.80
N LEU A 399 4.11 -33.81 -10.23
CA LEU A 399 2.93 -34.23 -9.44
C LEU A 399 3.30 -34.86 -8.10
N ASP A 400 4.39 -35.62 -8.07
CA ASP A 400 4.93 -36.18 -6.84
C ASP A 400 5.47 -35.09 -5.89
N GLU A 401 6.18 -34.10 -6.42
CA GLU A 401 6.71 -32.96 -5.65
C GLU A 401 5.61 -32.12 -5.01
N ILE A 402 4.50 -31.91 -5.72
CA ILE A 402 3.39 -31.06 -5.27
C ILE A 402 2.26 -31.83 -4.57
N ARG A 403 2.45 -33.12 -4.28
CA ARG A 403 1.39 -34.04 -3.82
C ARG A 403 0.55 -33.46 -2.68
N ASP A 404 1.23 -32.94 -1.65
CA ASP A 404 0.59 -32.44 -0.42
C ASP A 404 0.36 -30.92 -0.43
N ALA A 405 0.72 -30.25 -1.53
CA ALA A 405 0.57 -28.82 -1.69
C ALA A 405 -0.86 -28.45 -2.09
N ARG A 406 -1.43 -27.40 -1.48
CA ARG A 406 -2.69 -26.79 -1.94
C ARG A 406 -2.40 -25.68 -2.93
N GLU A 407 -3.09 -25.70 -4.08
CA GLU A 407 -2.98 -24.70 -5.14
C GLU A 407 -1.52 -24.28 -5.49
N PRO A 408 -0.63 -25.26 -5.76
CA PRO A 408 0.80 -25.00 -6.01
C PRO A 408 1.01 -24.12 -7.24
N LEU A 409 2.10 -23.35 -7.25
CA LEU A 409 2.50 -22.59 -8.42
C LEU A 409 3.64 -23.30 -9.16
N ILE A 410 3.43 -23.54 -10.44
CA ILE A 410 4.37 -24.25 -11.30
C ILE A 410 4.77 -23.34 -12.45
N LEU A 411 6.07 -23.05 -12.56
CA LEU A 411 6.65 -22.31 -13.67
C LEU A 411 7.39 -23.28 -14.59
N VAL A 412 6.72 -23.71 -15.65
CA VAL A 412 7.29 -24.52 -16.72
C VAL A 412 8.13 -23.63 -17.64
N GLN A 413 9.31 -24.09 -17.99
CA GLN A 413 10.28 -23.30 -18.74
C GLN A 413 10.59 -23.98 -20.09
N ASP A 414 10.27 -23.23 -21.13
CA ASP A 414 10.78 -23.36 -22.48
C ASP A 414 10.20 -24.50 -23.35
N TYR A 415 10.59 -24.46 -24.63
CA TYR A 415 10.08 -25.30 -25.73
C TYR A 415 10.23 -26.81 -25.54
N HIS A 416 11.02 -27.24 -24.57
CA HIS A 416 11.17 -28.65 -24.25
C HIS A 416 9.91 -29.22 -23.56
N PHE A 417 9.08 -28.39 -22.93
CA PHE A 417 7.96 -28.84 -22.12
C PHE A 417 6.61 -28.28 -22.56
N ALA A 418 6.38 -28.21 -23.87
CA ALA A 418 5.15 -27.67 -24.40
C ALA A 418 3.90 -28.48 -23.98
N LEU A 419 4.05 -29.77 -23.66
CA LEU A 419 2.94 -30.65 -23.26
C LEU A 419 2.70 -30.71 -21.76
N LEU A 420 3.72 -30.33 -20.97
CA LEU A 420 3.70 -30.46 -19.52
C LEU A 420 2.53 -29.71 -18.85
N PRO A 421 2.12 -28.49 -19.26
CA PRO A 421 1.03 -27.79 -18.59
C PRO A 421 -0.28 -28.58 -18.60
N ALA A 422 -0.70 -29.09 -19.76
CA ALA A 422 -1.90 -29.91 -19.88
C ALA A 422 -1.81 -31.21 -19.07
N LEU A 423 -0.64 -31.87 -19.07
CA LEU A 423 -0.42 -33.10 -18.29
C LEU A 423 -0.56 -32.88 -16.78
N VAL A 424 -0.08 -31.74 -16.27
CA VAL A 424 -0.24 -31.36 -14.85
C VAL A 424 -1.71 -31.06 -14.56
N LYS A 425 -2.36 -30.19 -15.34
CA LYS A 425 -3.73 -29.74 -15.07
C LYS A 425 -4.77 -30.86 -15.17
N ALA A 426 -4.49 -31.89 -15.97
CA ALA A 426 -5.32 -33.09 -16.02
C ALA A 426 -5.39 -33.85 -14.68
N ARG A 427 -4.37 -33.72 -13.82
CA ARG A 427 -4.29 -34.37 -12.49
C ARG A 427 -4.46 -33.40 -11.33
N ARG A 428 -4.08 -32.14 -11.52
CA ARG A 428 -4.16 -31.06 -10.52
C ARG A 428 -4.80 -29.82 -11.14
N PRO A 429 -6.13 -29.80 -11.33
CA PRO A 429 -6.83 -28.63 -11.88
C PRO A 429 -6.65 -27.37 -11.01
N ASP A 430 -6.43 -27.56 -9.71
CA ASP A 430 -6.16 -26.51 -8.71
C ASP A 430 -4.74 -25.91 -8.79
N ALA A 431 -3.82 -26.53 -9.52
CA ALA A 431 -2.48 -25.98 -9.71
C ALA A 431 -2.55 -24.75 -10.62
N ARG A 432 -1.78 -23.71 -10.26
CA ARG A 432 -1.52 -22.55 -11.11
C ARG A 432 -0.28 -22.84 -11.94
N VAL A 433 -0.43 -22.96 -13.25
CA VAL A 433 0.64 -23.34 -14.16
C VAL A 433 0.92 -22.22 -15.14
N ALA A 434 2.16 -21.71 -15.14
CA ALA A 434 2.67 -20.90 -16.23
C ALA A 434 3.61 -21.72 -17.11
N LEU A 435 3.60 -21.45 -18.41
CA LEU A 435 4.68 -21.83 -19.32
C LEU A 435 5.31 -20.56 -19.89
N PHE A 436 6.60 -20.38 -19.65
CA PHE A 436 7.37 -19.29 -20.23
C PHE A 436 8.24 -19.80 -21.39
N TRP A 437 8.04 -19.24 -22.59
CA TRP A 437 8.71 -19.63 -23.83
C TRP A 437 9.90 -18.69 -24.12
N HIS A 438 11.13 -19.20 -23.98
CA HIS A 438 12.36 -18.37 -24.02
C HIS A 438 12.93 -18.16 -25.42
N ILE A 439 12.52 -18.97 -26.39
CA ILE A 439 12.91 -18.79 -27.79
C ILE A 439 11.88 -17.91 -28.52
N PRO A 440 12.13 -17.44 -29.75
CA PRO A 440 11.11 -16.75 -30.51
C PRO A 440 9.87 -17.62 -30.75
N TRP A 441 8.73 -16.99 -30.99
CA TRP A 441 7.55 -17.66 -31.55
C TRP A 441 7.37 -17.23 -33.01
N PRO A 442 7.37 -18.17 -33.97
CA PRO A 442 7.31 -17.85 -35.39
C PRO A 442 5.87 -17.48 -35.81
N ASN A 443 5.69 -17.02 -37.05
CA ASN A 443 4.34 -16.79 -37.57
C ASN A 443 3.57 -18.13 -37.78
N PRO A 444 2.22 -18.09 -37.93
CA PRO A 444 1.41 -19.30 -38.04
C PRO A 444 1.82 -20.23 -39.19
N GLU A 445 2.13 -19.67 -40.36
CA GLU A 445 2.56 -20.44 -41.54
C GLU A 445 3.84 -21.23 -41.27
N SER A 446 4.83 -20.59 -40.65
CA SER A 446 6.09 -21.24 -40.30
C SER A 446 5.87 -22.33 -39.26
N PHE A 447 5.08 -22.06 -38.21
CA PHE A 447 4.81 -23.06 -37.17
C PHE A 447 4.05 -24.28 -37.72
N GLY A 448 3.21 -24.06 -38.73
CA GLY A 448 2.44 -25.09 -39.42
C GLY A 448 3.26 -26.20 -40.09
N ILE A 449 4.58 -26.01 -40.25
CA ILE A 449 5.52 -27.05 -40.72
C ILE A 449 5.56 -28.23 -39.73
N CYS A 450 5.33 -28.01 -38.43
CA CYS A 450 5.35 -29.06 -37.42
C CYS A 450 4.14 -30.00 -37.58
N PRO A 451 4.33 -31.32 -37.81
CA PRO A 451 3.23 -32.26 -37.96
C PRO A 451 2.32 -32.37 -36.72
N TRP A 452 2.87 -32.11 -35.53
CA TRP A 452 2.18 -32.21 -34.24
C TRP A 452 1.86 -30.83 -33.64
N GLN A 453 1.69 -29.82 -34.50
CA GLN A 453 1.37 -28.46 -34.05
C GLN A 453 0.13 -28.42 -33.13
N LYS A 454 -0.90 -29.22 -33.42
CA LYS A 454 -2.15 -29.20 -32.65
C LYS A 454 -1.94 -29.72 -31.23
N GLU A 455 -1.22 -30.82 -31.08
CA GLU A 455 -0.90 -31.42 -29.78
C GLU A 455 0.00 -30.50 -28.95
N ILE A 456 0.97 -29.85 -29.58
CA ILE A 456 1.82 -28.86 -28.92
C ILE A 456 0.98 -27.69 -28.39
N LEU A 457 0.16 -27.09 -29.24
CA LEU A 457 -0.69 -25.96 -28.85
C LEU A 457 -1.69 -26.36 -27.76
N GLN A 458 -2.30 -27.54 -27.84
CA GLN A 458 -3.17 -28.08 -26.80
C GLN A 458 -2.43 -28.27 -25.47
N GLY A 459 -1.19 -28.76 -25.53
CA GLY A 459 -0.30 -28.87 -24.38
C GLY A 459 -0.06 -27.53 -23.70
N MET A 460 0.26 -26.51 -24.51
CA MET A 460 0.58 -25.16 -24.04
C MET A 460 -0.66 -24.46 -23.47
N LEU A 461 -1.82 -24.61 -24.11
CA LEU A 461 -3.11 -24.10 -23.63
C LEU A 461 -3.62 -24.82 -22.38
N GLY A 462 -2.90 -25.82 -21.86
CA GLY A 462 -3.10 -26.29 -20.50
C GLY A 462 -2.65 -25.27 -19.44
N ALA A 463 -1.74 -24.35 -19.77
CA ALA A 463 -1.28 -23.33 -18.82
C ALA A 463 -2.39 -22.31 -18.51
N ASP A 464 -2.38 -21.77 -17.29
CA ASP A 464 -3.19 -20.60 -16.92
C ASP A 464 -2.56 -19.31 -17.49
N LEU A 465 -1.22 -19.28 -17.58
CA LEU A 465 -0.44 -18.18 -18.13
C LEU A 465 0.64 -18.66 -19.12
N LEU A 466 0.66 -18.07 -20.32
CA LEU A 466 1.73 -18.21 -21.29
C LEU A 466 2.53 -16.91 -21.38
N GLY A 467 3.82 -17.01 -21.07
CA GLY A 467 4.75 -15.90 -21.12
C GLY A 467 5.67 -15.98 -22.34
N PHE A 468 5.87 -14.86 -23.02
CA PHE A 468 6.86 -14.69 -24.09
C PHE A 468 7.75 -13.49 -23.82
N HIS A 469 8.86 -13.33 -24.53
CA HIS A 469 9.74 -12.17 -24.33
C HIS A 469 9.17 -10.84 -24.82
N ILE A 470 8.49 -10.82 -25.98
CA ILE A 470 8.02 -9.60 -26.61
C ILE A 470 6.59 -9.76 -27.12
N GLN A 471 5.88 -8.64 -27.25
CA GLN A 471 4.48 -8.62 -27.68
C GLN A 471 4.26 -9.29 -29.04
N LEU A 472 5.20 -9.16 -29.97
CA LEU A 472 5.10 -9.80 -31.29
C LEU A 472 4.94 -11.33 -31.19
N HIS A 473 5.66 -11.97 -30.26
CA HIS A 473 5.56 -13.41 -30.06
C HIS A 473 4.20 -13.79 -29.46
N CYS A 474 3.63 -12.95 -28.58
CA CYS A 474 2.27 -13.13 -28.06
C CYS A 474 1.23 -13.08 -29.18
N ASN A 475 1.33 -12.08 -30.06
CA ASN A 475 0.42 -11.91 -31.20
C ASN A 475 0.50 -13.15 -32.12
N ASN A 476 1.71 -13.49 -32.56
CA ASN A 476 1.92 -14.65 -33.43
C ASN A 476 1.42 -15.96 -32.80
N PHE A 477 1.57 -16.13 -31.48
CA PHE A 477 1.05 -17.31 -30.78
C PHE A 477 -0.48 -17.38 -30.83
N LEU A 478 -1.16 -16.28 -30.51
CA LEU A 478 -2.63 -16.23 -30.58
C LEU A 478 -3.13 -16.44 -32.01
N ASP A 479 -2.49 -15.83 -33.01
CA ASP A 479 -2.78 -16.09 -34.41
C ASP A 479 -2.60 -17.58 -34.75
N THR A 480 -1.53 -18.20 -34.26
CA THR A 480 -1.25 -19.63 -34.51
C THR A 480 -2.33 -20.52 -33.89
N VAL A 481 -2.80 -20.19 -32.69
CA VAL A 481 -3.91 -20.90 -32.04
C VAL A 481 -5.21 -20.74 -32.84
N ASP A 482 -5.55 -19.51 -33.25
CA ASP A 482 -6.75 -19.20 -34.03
C ASP A 482 -6.81 -19.99 -35.35
N HIS A 483 -5.66 -20.13 -36.02
CA HIS A 483 -5.57 -20.85 -37.29
C HIS A 483 -5.59 -22.37 -37.12
N ALA A 484 -4.95 -22.89 -36.07
CA ALA A 484 -4.69 -24.33 -35.95
C ALA A 484 -5.71 -25.08 -35.09
N LEU A 485 -6.40 -24.40 -34.17
CA LEU A 485 -7.31 -24.99 -33.18
C LEU A 485 -8.65 -24.26 -33.14
N GLU A 486 -9.71 -25.02 -32.87
CA GLU A 486 -11.02 -24.45 -32.49
C GLU A 486 -10.95 -23.88 -31.07
N SER A 487 -10.52 -22.62 -30.95
CA SER A 487 -10.43 -21.88 -29.69
C SER A 487 -11.01 -20.48 -29.85
N GLN A 488 -11.61 -19.92 -28.80
CA GLN A 488 -12.08 -18.54 -28.82
C GLN A 488 -10.96 -17.62 -28.35
N ILE A 489 -10.47 -16.75 -29.24
CA ILE A 489 -9.46 -15.75 -28.88
C ILE A 489 -10.11 -14.48 -28.35
N ASP A 490 -9.70 -14.07 -27.16
CA ASP A 490 -10.00 -12.77 -26.57
C ASP A 490 -8.80 -11.84 -26.80
N TRP A 491 -8.88 -11.02 -27.84
CA TRP A 491 -7.83 -10.06 -28.21
C TRP A 491 -7.74 -8.86 -27.26
N GLU A 492 -8.81 -8.52 -26.54
CA GLU A 492 -8.84 -7.41 -25.60
C GLU A 492 -8.02 -7.77 -24.35
N HIS A 493 -8.21 -8.99 -23.85
CA HIS A 493 -7.50 -9.50 -22.68
C HIS A 493 -6.29 -10.37 -23.04
N PHE A 494 -5.93 -10.49 -24.32
CA PHE A 494 -4.87 -11.38 -24.82
C PHE A 494 -4.96 -12.78 -24.18
N ALA A 495 -6.05 -13.48 -24.45
CA ALA A 495 -6.30 -14.81 -23.90
C ALA A 495 -6.87 -15.75 -24.96
N ALA A 496 -6.63 -17.05 -24.78
CA ALA A 496 -7.24 -18.11 -25.57
C ALA A 496 -8.13 -18.97 -24.66
N ASN A 497 -9.42 -19.04 -24.99
CA ASN A 497 -10.40 -19.83 -24.26
C ASN A 497 -10.66 -21.13 -25.02
N ARG A 498 -10.41 -22.25 -24.36
CA ARG A 498 -10.61 -23.58 -24.93
C ARG A 498 -11.20 -24.54 -23.91
N GLN A 499 -12.34 -25.15 -24.25
CA GLN A 499 -13.03 -26.13 -23.39
C GLN A 499 -13.30 -25.63 -21.95
N GLY A 500 -13.62 -24.34 -21.81
CA GLY A 500 -13.90 -23.71 -20.52
C GLY A 500 -12.64 -23.39 -19.69
N HIS A 501 -11.44 -23.53 -20.27
CA HIS A 501 -10.18 -23.10 -19.66
C HIS A 501 -9.65 -21.87 -20.40
N ALA A 502 -9.34 -20.82 -19.65
CA ALA A 502 -8.81 -19.56 -20.18
C ALA A 502 -7.29 -19.48 -19.95
N THR A 503 -6.53 -19.36 -21.03
CA THR A 503 -5.07 -19.16 -20.97
C THR A 503 -4.72 -17.72 -21.32
N ARG A 504 -4.18 -16.97 -20.37
CA ARG A 504 -3.67 -15.61 -20.62
C ARG A 504 -2.33 -15.66 -21.34
N VAL A 505 -2.10 -14.75 -22.27
CA VAL A 505 -0.84 -14.63 -23.02
C VAL A 505 -0.25 -13.24 -22.79
N ARG A 506 0.99 -13.17 -22.30
CA ARG A 506 1.62 -11.89 -21.90
C ARG A 506 3.11 -11.82 -22.24
N PRO A 507 3.64 -10.63 -22.56
CA PRO A 507 5.07 -10.43 -22.71
C PRO A 507 5.74 -10.15 -21.36
N PHE A 508 6.80 -10.90 -21.03
CA PHE A 508 7.74 -10.61 -19.95
C PHE A 508 9.17 -10.69 -20.50
N PRO A 509 9.80 -9.54 -20.81
CA PRO A 509 11.17 -9.52 -21.32
C PRO A 509 12.16 -9.92 -20.22
N ILE A 510 12.78 -11.09 -20.35
CA ILE A 510 13.73 -11.58 -19.34
C ILE A 510 14.99 -10.70 -19.33
N SER A 511 15.66 -10.65 -18.20
CA SER A 511 16.82 -9.78 -17.99
C SER A 511 17.84 -10.47 -17.09
N VAL A 512 18.89 -9.74 -16.73
CA VAL A 512 19.99 -10.22 -15.87
C VAL A 512 19.88 -9.63 -14.47
N ALA A 513 20.54 -10.24 -13.49
CA ALA A 513 20.73 -9.61 -12.19
C ALA A 513 21.60 -8.36 -12.37
N PHE A 514 21.15 -7.24 -11.79
CA PHE A 514 21.90 -5.98 -11.83
C PHE A 514 22.49 -5.71 -10.45
N THR A 515 23.81 -5.73 -10.34
CA THR A 515 24.53 -5.43 -9.10
C THR A 515 25.13 -4.02 -9.20
N PRO A 516 24.65 -3.04 -8.41
CA PRO A 516 25.20 -1.69 -8.40
C PRO A 516 26.70 -1.71 -8.09
N GLY A 517 27.53 -1.12 -8.96
CA GLY A 517 28.98 -1.03 -8.78
C GLY A 517 29.82 -2.18 -9.35
N GLY A 518 29.19 -3.21 -9.93
CA GLY A 518 29.88 -4.43 -10.37
C GLY A 518 30.38 -5.28 -9.19
N THR A 519 30.92 -6.46 -9.46
CA THR A 519 31.53 -7.35 -8.45
C THR A 519 32.81 -6.76 -7.83
N HIS A 520 33.45 -5.80 -8.52
CA HIS A 520 34.66 -5.13 -8.04
C HIS A 520 34.67 -3.64 -8.43
N PRO A 521 34.62 -2.70 -7.47
CA PRO A 521 34.74 -1.26 -7.71
C PRO A 521 36.19 -0.78 -7.95
N ALA A 522 37.15 -1.71 -8.08
CA ALA A 522 38.52 -1.35 -8.40
C ALA A 522 38.62 -0.84 -9.85
N PRO A 523 39.48 0.15 -10.14
CA PRO A 523 39.72 0.59 -11.52
C PRO A 523 40.19 -0.60 -12.35
N PHE A 524 39.51 -0.87 -13.47
CA PHE A 524 39.93 -1.92 -14.40
C PHE A 524 41.06 -1.40 -15.29
N ASP A 525 42.24 -2.02 -15.19
CA ASP A 525 43.39 -1.70 -16.03
C ASP A 525 43.31 -2.48 -17.35
N LYS A 526 42.77 -1.84 -18.40
CA LYS A 526 42.68 -2.41 -19.74
C LYS A 526 44.06 -2.80 -20.28
N ALA A 527 45.10 -1.99 -20.05
CA ALA A 527 46.42 -2.25 -20.61
C ALA A 527 47.08 -3.48 -19.97
N ALA A 528 46.95 -3.61 -18.64
CA ALA A 528 47.39 -4.82 -17.93
C ALA A 528 46.63 -6.06 -18.41
N PHE A 529 45.30 -5.98 -18.51
CA PHE A 529 44.48 -7.10 -19.00
C PHE A 529 44.85 -7.53 -20.42
N LEU A 530 44.97 -6.59 -21.36
CA LEU A 530 45.36 -6.91 -22.73
C LEU A 530 46.72 -7.61 -22.79
N LYS A 531 47.69 -7.14 -21.99
CA LYS A 531 49.01 -7.78 -21.88
C LYS A 531 48.91 -9.21 -21.33
N ASP A 532 48.17 -9.41 -20.25
CA ASP A 532 48.00 -10.73 -19.60
C ASP A 532 47.24 -11.71 -20.49
N ALA A 533 46.27 -11.22 -21.26
CA ALA A 533 45.53 -12.00 -22.24
C ALA A 533 46.32 -12.24 -23.55
N GLY A 534 47.52 -11.66 -23.69
CA GLY A 534 48.34 -11.79 -24.91
C GLY A 534 47.76 -11.05 -26.11
N LEU A 535 46.93 -10.03 -25.89
CA LEU A 535 46.26 -9.23 -26.90
C LEU A 535 47.06 -7.97 -27.21
N LYS A 536 47.55 -7.85 -28.45
CA LYS A 536 48.21 -6.64 -28.94
C LYS A 536 47.26 -5.85 -29.84
N CYS A 537 46.45 -4.98 -29.24
CA CYS A 537 45.56 -4.10 -29.99
C CYS A 537 45.35 -2.77 -29.25
N GLU A 538 44.94 -1.75 -30.00
CA GLU A 538 44.47 -0.47 -29.46
C GLU A 538 42.97 -0.53 -29.17
N TYR A 539 42.22 -1.16 -30.08
CA TYR A 539 40.79 -1.34 -30.00
C TYR A 539 40.42 -2.83 -29.89
N LEU A 540 39.49 -3.13 -28.99
CA LEU A 540 38.99 -4.48 -28.72
C LEU A 540 37.50 -4.56 -29.04
N GLY A 541 37.14 -5.46 -29.94
CA GLY A 541 35.76 -5.91 -30.10
C GLY A 541 35.53 -7.24 -29.40
N VAL A 542 34.34 -7.46 -28.83
CA VAL A 542 33.99 -8.72 -28.17
C VAL A 542 32.65 -9.27 -28.67
N GLY A 543 32.61 -10.59 -28.90
CA GLY A 543 31.39 -11.38 -29.06
C GLY A 543 31.41 -12.55 -28.08
N VAL A 544 30.26 -12.85 -27.48
CA VAL A 544 30.10 -13.96 -26.53
C VAL A 544 28.87 -14.74 -26.93
N ASP A 545 29.04 -15.98 -27.35
CA ASP A 545 27.93 -16.78 -27.85
C ASP A 545 28.14 -18.28 -27.63
N ARG A 546 27.03 -19.00 -27.56
CA ARG A 546 27.05 -20.42 -27.89
C ARG A 546 27.26 -20.54 -29.39
N MET A 547 28.09 -21.49 -29.82
CA MET A 547 28.28 -21.78 -31.25
C MET A 547 27.02 -22.41 -31.83
N ASP A 548 26.06 -21.56 -32.20
CA ASP A 548 24.72 -21.87 -32.65
C ASP A 548 24.39 -21.01 -33.88
N TYR A 549 23.75 -21.61 -34.88
CA TYR A 549 23.52 -20.97 -36.18
C TYR A 549 22.61 -19.74 -36.08
N THR A 550 21.89 -19.58 -34.97
CA THR A 550 21.07 -18.41 -34.67
C THR A 550 21.89 -17.17 -34.33
N LYS A 551 23.17 -17.32 -33.95
CA LYS A 551 23.99 -16.24 -33.38
C LYS A 551 24.69 -15.35 -34.40
N GLY A 552 24.66 -15.74 -35.68
CA GLY A 552 25.21 -14.95 -36.77
C GLY A 552 26.72 -14.71 -36.64
N ILE A 553 27.46 -15.70 -36.13
CA ILE A 553 28.92 -15.58 -35.89
C ILE A 553 29.68 -15.47 -37.22
N LEU A 554 29.24 -16.19 -38.26
CA LEU A 554 29.84 -16.09 -39.59
C LEU A 554 29.60 -14.71 -40.20
N GLU A 555 28.37 -14.20 -40.10
CA GLU A 555 28.01 -12.84 -40.53
C GLU A 555 28.82 -11.78 -39.77
N ARG A 556 29.04 -11.99 -38.48
CA ARG A 556 29.89 -11.13 -37.64
C ARG A 556 31.31 -11.08 -38.14
N PHE A 557 31.92 -12.23 -38.41
CA PHE A 557 33.28 -12.32 -38.92
C PHE A 557 33.41 -11.63 -40.29
N ARG A 558 32.44 -11.82 -41.18
CA ARG A 558 32.37 -11.10 -42.47
C ARG A 558 32.21 -9.60 -42.28
N GLY A 559 31.47 -9.14 -41.27
CA GLY A 559 31.39 -7.73 -40.90
C GLY A 559 32.72 -7.16 -40.41
N VAL A 560 33.47 -7.92 -39.59
CA VAL A 560 34.82 -7.55 -39.14
C VAL A 560 35.79 -7.50 -40.32
N GLU A 561 35.77 -8.49 -41.22
CA GLU A 561 36.55 -8.44 -42.45
C GLU A 561 36.20 -7.20 -43.28
N ARG A 562 34.90 -6.94 -43.48
CA ARG A 562 34.44 -5.79 -44.25
C ARG A 562 34.87 -4.46 -43.63
N PHE A 563 34.88 -4.37 -42.30
CA PHE A 563 35.40 -3.22 -41.56
C PHE A 563 36.88 -2.98 -41.85
N LEU A 564 37.72 -4.02 -41.79
CA LEU A 564 39.15 -3.91 -42.06
C LEU A 564 39.45 -3.58 -43.53
N GLU A 565 38.63 -4.08 -44.47
CA GLU A 565 38.73 -3.71 -45.89
C GLU A 565 38.38 -2.24 -46.14
N LYS A 566 37.25 -1.78 -45.59
CA LYS A 566 36.71 -0.45 -45.83
C LYS A 566 37.52 0.62 -45.10
N TYR A 567 38.11 0.28 -43.96
CA TYR A 567 38.84 1.18 -43.08
C TYR A 567 40.22 0.61 -42.73
N PRO A 568 41.18 0.61 -43.67
CA PRO A 568 42.48 -0.03 -43.50
C PRO A 568 43.34 0.58 -42.38
N ALA A 569 43.01 1.79 -41.91
CA ALA A 569 43.66 2.44 -40.76
C ALA A 569 43.49 1.67 -39.42
N TYR A 570 42.60 0.68 -39.37
CA TYR A 570 42.38 -0.18 -38.19
C TYR A 570 43.10 -1.54 -38.27
N VAL A 571 43.71 -1.87 -39.42
CA VAL A 571 44.56 -3.07 -39.56
C VAL A 571 45.76 -2.94 -38.63
N GLY A 572 46.04 -3.96 -37.81
CA GLY A 572 47.07 -3.92 -36.77
C GLY A 572 46.66 -3.23 -35.48
N ARG A 573 45.49 -2.59 -35.43
CA ARG A 573 45.03 -1.78 -34.28
C ARG A 573 43.75 -2.31 -33.65
N PHE A 574 42.85 -2.93 -34.42
CA PHE A 574 41.62 -3.53 -33.92
C PHE A 574 41.74 -5.07 -33.85
N THR A 575 41.34 -5.67 -32.73
CA THR A 575 41.19 -7.13 -32.60
C THR A 575 39.80 -7.46 -32.12
N PHE A 576 39.16 -8.43 -32.76
CA PHE A 576 37.88 -8.99 -32.36
C PHE A 576 38.09 -10.33 -31.64
N VAL A 577 37.61 -10.44 -30.40
CA VAL A 577 37.64 -11.67 -29.61
C VAL A 577 36.24 -12.29 -29.59
N GLU A 578 36.14 -13.54 -30.06
CA GLU A 578 34.92 -14.33 -30.00
C GLU A 578 35.06 -15.42 -28.92
N LEU A 579 34.31 -15.29 -27.83
CA LEU A 579 34.19 -16.31 -26.79
C LEU A 579 33.05 -17.27 -27.18
N GLY A 580 33.42 -18.33 -27.89
CA GLY A 580 32.48 -19.29 -28.46
C GLY A 580 32.40 -20.59 -27.67
N ALA A 581 31.30 -20.84 -26.95
CA ALA A 581 31.09 -22.09 -26.23
C ALA A 581 30.50 -23.17 -27.18
N PRO A 582 31.17 -24.33 -27.39
CA PRO A 582 30.60 -25.43 -28.15
C PRO A 582 29.27 -25.90 -27.55
N SER A 583 28.28 -26.14 -28.41
CA SER A 583 26.92 -26.52 -28.00
C SER A 583 26.38 -27.60 -28.91
N ARG A 584 25.61 -28.55 -28.35
CA ARG A 584 24.89 -29.61 -29.10
C ARG A 584 25.77 -30.37 -30.12
N THR A 585 26.99 -30.71 -29.71
CA THR A 585 28.02 -31.28 -30.58
C THR A 585 27.70 -32.64 -31.21
N LEU A 586 26.62 -33.32 -30.77
CA LEU A 586 26.13 -34.55 -31.40
C LEU A 586 25.30 -34.31 -32.67
N ILE A 587 24.87 -33.07 -32.92
CA ILE A 587 24.07 -32.71 -34.10
C ILE A 587 25.00 -32.28 -35.22
N LYS A 588 24.86 -32.90 -36.40
CA LYS A 588 25.73 -32.66 -37.57
C LYS A 588 25.76 -31.19 -38.00
N SER A 589 24.62 -30.51 -38.05
CA SER A 589 24.56 -29.09 -38.43
C SER A 589 25.36 -28.18 -37.49
N TYR A 590 25.47 -28.52 -36.20
CA TYR A 590 26.31 -27.79 -35.25
C TYR A 590 27.80 -28.10 -35.45
N GLN A 591 28.15 -29.36 -35.74
CA GLN A 591 29.54 -29.72 -36.08
C GLN A 591 30.01 -28.98 -37.32
N ASP A 592 29.18 -28.92 -38.36
CA ASP A 592 29.49 -28.23 -39.61
C ASP A 592 29.60 -26.72 -39.41
N LEU A 593 28.72 -26.14 -38.57
CA LEU A 593 28.80 -24.74 -38.18
C LEU A 593 30.12 -24.43 -37.46
N VAL A 594 30.51 -25.22 -36.46
CA VAL A 594 31.76 -25.01 -35.70
C VAL A 594 32.95 -25.06 -36.63
N ALA A 595 33.02 -26.06 -37.51
CA ALA A 595 34.08 -26.16 -38.52
C ALA A 595 34.10 -24.95 -39.46
N GLY A 596 32.92 -24.47 -39.88
CA GLY A 596 32.78 -23.26 -40.70
C GLY A 596 33.26 -21.99 -39.98
N ILE A 597 32.94 -21.82 -38.70
CA ILE A 597 33.39 -20.69 -37.87
C ILE A 597 34.92 -20.70 -37.75
N GLU A 598 35.52 -21.86 -37.49
CA GLU A 598 36.97 -21.99 -37.38
C GLU A 598 37.67 -21.69 -38.71
N ALA A 599 37.16 -22.25 -39.81
CA ALA A 599 37.70 -22.01 -41.14
C ALA A 599 37.61 -20.54 -41.54
N GLU A 600 36.48 -19.87 -41.24
CA GLU A 600 36.28 -18.46 -41.60
C GLU A 600 37.18 -17.54 -40.76
N ALA A 601 37.31 -17.78 -39.46
CA ALA A 601 38.26 -17.05 -38.60
C ALA A 601 39.71 -17.21 -39.11
N GLN A 602 40.11 -18.43 -39.49
CA GLN A 602 41.44 -18.68 -40.03
C GLN A 602 41.65 -18.01 -41.40
N ARG A 603 40.67 -18.08 -42.30
CA ARG A 603 40.69 -17.42 -43.61
C ARG A 603 40.93 -15.91 -43.48
N ILE A 604 40.18 -15.25 -42.60
CA ILE A 604 40.30 -13.81 -42.35
C ILE A 604 41.64 -13.50 -41.67
N ASN A 605 42.05 -14.30 -40.68
CA ASN A 605 43.35 -14.14 -40.05
C ASN A 605 44.49 -14.26 -41.06
N TRP A 606 44.52 -15.27 -41.94
CA TRP A 606 45.55 -15.40 -42.97
C TRP A 606 45.63 -14.18 -43.89
N ARG A 607 44.50 -13.53 -44.16
CA ARG A 607 44.44 -12.36 -45.03
C ARG A 607 45.05 -11.11 -44.42
N PHE A 608 44.91 -10.89 -43.11
CA PHE A 608 45.32 -9.63 -42.47
C PHE A 608 46.41 -9.77 -41.41
N GLN A 609 46.59 -10.93 -40.77
CA GLN A 609 47.48 -11.11 -39.62
C GLN A 609 48.92 -10.68 -39.94
N THR A 610 49.61 -10.18 -38.92
CA THR A 610 51.06 -9.95 -38.94
C THR A 610 51.76 -10.99 -38.06
N ALA A 611 53.07 -10.83 -37.86
CA ALA A 611 53.84 -11.71 -36.99
C ALA A 611 53.32 -11.73 -35.53
N ASP A 612 52.73 -10.64 -35.06
CA ASP A 612 52.33 -10.46 -33.67
C ASP A 612 50.91 -9.91 -33.45
N TRP A 613 50.11 -9.80 -34.50
CA TRP A 613 48.71 -9.38 -34.43
C TRP A 613 47.79 -10.27 -35.28
N LYS A 614 46.60 -10.56 -34.76
CA LYS A 614 45.51 -11.23 -35.46
C LYS A 614 44.23 -10.38 -35.37
N PRO A 615 43.47 -10.23 -36.47
CA PRO A 615 42.19 -9.53 -36.43
C PRO A 615 41.12 -10.29 -35.64
N ILE A 616 41.10 -11.63 -35.66
CA ILE A 616 40.09 -12.45 -34.99
C ILE A 616 40.75 -13.47 -34.06
N ILE A 617 40.34 -13.48 -32.79
CA ILE A 617 40.76 -14.48 -31.81
C ILE A 617 39.52 -15.27 -31.39
N LEU A 618 39.48 -16.54 -31.78
CA LEU A 618 38.40 -17.46 -31.44
C LEU A 618 38.78 -18.29 -30.21
N MET A 619 38.08 -18.08 -29.10
CA MET A 619 38.25 -18.83 -27.86
C MET A 619 37.18 -19.92 -27.77
N LYS A 620 37.48 -21.10 -28.33
CA LYS A 620 36.55 -22.24 -28.37
C LYS A 620 36.56 -23.06 -27.07
N LYS A 621 35.96 -22.54 -26.00
CA LYS A 621 35.71 -23.28 -24.74
C LYS A 621 34.51 -22.70 -24.00
N HIS A 622 34.02 -23.44 -23.01
CA HIS A 622 33.10 -22.88 -22.02
C HIS A 622 33.86 -21.86 -21.16
N HIS A 623 33.28 -20.67 -20.97
CA HIS A 623 33.81 -19.62 -20.10
C HIS A 623 32.77 -19.30 -19.04
N SER A 624 33.22 -19.17 -17.79
CA SER A 624 32.40 -18.66 -16.69
C SER A 624 32.13 -17.16 -16.82
N HIS A 625 31.12 -16.66 -16.12
CA HIS A 625 30.85 -15.22 -16.06
C HIS A 625 32.07 -14.42 -15.58
N GLU A 626 32.84 -14.95 -14.63
CA GLU A 626 34.08 -14.35 -14.12
C GLU A 626 35.19 -14.29 -15.18
N GLU A 627 35.28 -15.29 -16.06
CA GLU A 627 36.24 -15.28 -17.18
C GLU A 627 35.81 -14.31 -18.31
N ILE A 628 34.50 -14.06 -18.48
CA ILE A 628 33.96 -13.19 -19.53
C ILE A 628 34.01 -11.71 -19.12
N GLU A 629 33.77 -11.40 -17.85
CA GLU A 629 33.65 -10.03 -17.33
C GLU A 629 34.84 -9.11 -17.71
N PRO A 630 36.12 -9.54 -17.61
CA PRO A 630 37.26 -8.73 -18.05
C PRO A 630 37.22 -8.34 -19.54
N PHE A 631 36.72 -9.23 -20.42
CA PHE A 631 36.58 -8.91 -21.83
C PHE A 631 35.49 -7.87 -22.07
N TYR A 632 34.36 -7.96 -21.36
CA TYR A 632 33.33 -6.92 -21.44
C TYR A 632 33.84 -5.56 -20.96
N LYS A 633 34.61 -5.51 -19.86
CA LYS A 633 35.21 -4.26 -19.35
C LYS A 633 36.28 -3.68 -20.27
N ALA A 634 37.05 -4.53 -20.95
CA ALA A 634 38.10 -4.11 -21.87
C ALA A 634 37.59 -3.68 -23.26
N ALA A 635 36.44 -4.21 -23.70
CA ALA A 635 35.94 -4.00 -25.06
C ALA A 635 35.54 -2.55 -25.33
N ASP A 636 35.89 -2.04 -26.51
CA ASP A 636 35.38 -0.76 -27.01
C ASP A 636 34.01 -0.95 -27.68
N VAL A 637 33.82 -2.10 -28.34
CA VAL A 637 32.56 -2.50 -28.98
C VAL A 637 32.19 -3.94 -28.61
N CYS A 638 30.94 -4.17 -28.22
CA CYS A 638 30.35 -5.50 -28.07
C CYS A 638 29.41 -5.78 -29.26
N LEU A 639 29.62 -6.89 -29.95
CA LEU A 639 28.88 -7.27 -31.15
C LEU A 639 27.91 -8.41 -30.83
N VAL A 640 26.63 -8.10 -30.77
CA VAL A 640 25.54 -9.06 -30.58
C VAL A 640 24.72 -9.13 -31.87
N THR A 641 25.15 -9.97 -32.81
CA THR A 641 24.65 -9.98 -34.20
C THR A 641 23.76 -11.18 -34.53
N SER A 642 22.95 -11.64 -33.57
CA SER A 642 22.09 -12.81 -33.77
C SER A 642 21.12 -12.64 -34.94
N LEU A 643 21.00 -13.67 -35.78
CA LEU A 643 20.09 -13.70 -36.92
C LEU A 643 18.62 -13.74 -36.47
N HIS A 644 18.36 -14.41 -35.35
CA HIS A 644 17.09 -14.39 -34.65
C HIS A 644 17.33 -14.86 -33.20
N ASP A 645 16.84 -14.12 -32.21
CA ASP A 645 17.03 -14.46 -30.79
C ASP A 645 15.84 -13.98 -29.96
N GLY A 646 15.36 -14.84 -29.05
CA GLY A 646 14.19 -14.54 -28.21
C GLY A 646 14.41 -13.28 -27.36
N MET A 647 15.61 -13.09 -26.82
CA MET A 647 15.99 -11.89 -26.06
C MET A 647 17.45 -11.50 -26.27
N ASN A 648 18.39 -12.43 -26.08
CA ASN A 648 19.83 -12.21 -25.94
C ASN A 648 20.25 -11.52 -24.62
N LEU A 649 20.69 -12.32 -23.65
CA LEU A 649 21.15 -11.82 -22.35
C LEU A 649 22.61 -11.31 -22.36
N VAL A 650 23.45 -11.75 -23.29
CA VAL A 650 24.83 -11.27 -23.45
C VAL A 650 24.85 -9.75 -23.65
N ALA A 651 23.92 -9.22 -24.45
CA ALA A 651 23.74 -7.77 -24.58
C ALA A 651 23.51 -7.09 -23.22
N LYS A 652 22.66 -7.65 -22.37
CA LYS A 652 22.32 -7.07 -21.05
C LYS A 652 23.45 -7.28 -20.03
N GLU A 653 24.15 -8.40 -20.08
CA GLU A 653 25.35 -8.67 -19.27
C GLU A 653 26.47 -7.68 -19.58
N TYR A 654 26.74 -7.42 -20.87
CA TYR A 654 27.70 -6.41 -21.30
C TYR A 654 27.34 -5.04 -20.70
N ILE A 655 26.11 -4.57 -20.92
CA ILE A 655 25.63 -3.28 -20.36
C ILE A 655 25.76 -3.24 -18.84
N ALA A 656 25.37 -4.31 -18.13
CA ALA A 656 25.47 -4.38 -16.67
C ALA A 656 26.93 -4.31 -16.18
N SER A 657 27.87 -4.91 -16.92
CA SER A 657 29.30 -4.93 -16.57
C SER A 657 30.04 -3.60 -16.79
N ARG A 658 29.50 -2.68 -17.62
CA ARG A 658 30.10 -1.36 -17.92
C ARG A 658 29.88 -0.34 -16.80
N GLY A 659 30.45 -0.62 -15.63
CA GLY A 659 30.40 0.27 -14.46
C GLY A 659 31.09 1.63 -14.66
N ASP A 660 31.99 1.71 -15.64
CA ASP A 660 32.63 2.94 -16.12
C ASP A 660 31.70 3.83 -16.97
N GLU A 661 30.53 3.29 -17.33
CA GLU A 661 29.54 3.89 -18.21
C GLU A 661 30.11 4.17 -19.60
N ASP A 662 31.05 3.34 -20.07
CA ASP A 662 31.71 3.51 -21.36
C ASP A 662 31.55 2.28 -22.27
N GLY A 663 31.92 2.42 -23.55
CA GLY A 663 31.85 1.36 -24.57
C GLY A 663 30.53 1.36 -25.36
N ILE A 664 30.51 0.63 -26.48
CA ILE A 664 29.36 0.60 -27.40
C ILE A 664 28.80 -0.81 -27.56
N LEU A 665 27.48 -0.92 -27.59
CA LEU A 665 26.78 -2.14 -27.98
C LEU A 665 26.30 -2.02 -29.43
N ILE A 666 26.73 -2.95 -30.29
CA ILE A 666 26.22 -3.15 -31.64
C ILE A 666 25.26 -4.34 -31.57
N LEU A 667 23.98 -4.10 -31.87
CA LEU A 667 22.90 -5.05 -31.56
C LEU A 667 22.06 -5.37 -32.79
N SER A 668 21.87 -6.65 -33.09
CA SER A 668 20.95 -7.07 -34.13
C SER A 668 19.51 -6.68 -33.78
N ARG A 669 18.82 -6.08 -34.75
CA ARG A 669 17.38 -5.77 -34.67
C ARG A 669 16.47 -7.01 -34.56
N PHE A 670 17.02 -8.21 -34.78
CA PHE A 670 16.31 -9.49 -34.68
C PHE A 670 16.45 -10.15 -33.30
N THR A 671 16.94 -9.41 -32.31
CA THR A 671 16.96 -9.83 -30.90
C THR A 671 15.79 -9.20 -30.15
N GLY A 672 15.22 -9.92 -29.17
CA GLY A 672 14.24 -9.31 -28.26
C GLY A 672 14.81 -8.10 -27.49
N ALA A 673 16.10 -8.12 -27.14
CA ALA A 673 16.78 -7.04 -26.42
C ALA A 673 16.77 -5.72 -27.20
N SER A 674 16.73 -5.75 -28.54
CA SER A 674 16.66 -4.53 -29.36
C SER A 674 15.41 -3.68 -29.11
N ARG A 675 14.35 -4.27 -28.55
CA ARG A 675 13.12 -3.54 -28.20
C ARG A 675 13.30 -2.65 -26.96
N GLU A 676 14.20 -3.05 -26.06
CA GLU A 676 14.50 -2.35 -24.81
C GLU A 676 15.78 -1.49 -24.94
N LEU A 677 16.82 -1.99 -25.61
CA LEU A 677 18.12 -1.34 -25.76
C LEU A 677 18.18 -0.50 -27.04
N ARG A 678 17.38 0.59 -27.07
CA ARG A 678 17.23 1.45 -28.25
C ARG A 678 18.44 2.35 -28.55
N ASP A 679 19.25 2.63 -27.53
CA ASP A 679 20.47 3.43 -27.65
C ASP A 679 21.68 2.64 -28.18
N ALA A 680 21.55 1.32 -28.35
CA ALA A 680 22.53 0.50 -29.05
C ALA A 680 22.60 0.88 -30.54
N LEU A 681 23.75 0.62 -31.17
CA LEU A 681 23.86 0.72 -32.63
C LEU A 681 23.16 -0.48 -33.26
N GLN A 682 21.90 -0.30 -33.63
CA GLN A 682 21.08 -1.38 -34.18
C GLN A 682 21.43 -1.68 -35.64
N VAL A 683 21.72 -2.94 -35.93
CA VAL A 683 22.15 -3.40 -37.26
C VAL A 683 21.26 -4.52 -37.78
N ASN A 684 21.20 -4.64 -39.10
CA ASN A 684 20.78 -5.84 -39.78
C ASN A 684 22.02 -6.75 -39.96
N PRO A 685 22.12 -7.91 -39.29
CA PRO A 685 23.30 -8.77 -39.36
C PRO A 685 23.57 -9.32 -40.77
N TYR A 686 22.59 -9.31 -41.67
CA TYR A 686 22.78 -9.71 -43.07
C TYR A 686 23.49 -8.64 -43.92
N ASP A 687 23.65 -7.42 -43.42
CA ASP A 687 24.36 -6.33 -44.09
C ASP A 687 25.74 -6.14 -43.45
N SER A 688 26.75 -6.80 -44.03
CA SER A 688 28.14 -6.68 -43.57
C SER A 688 28.70 -5.27 -43.74
N GLY A 689 28.18 -4.48 -44.68
CA GLY A 689 28.55 -3.08 -44.88
C GLY A 689 28.04 -2.20 -43.74
N GLN A 690 26.77 -2.36 -43.36
CA GLN A 690 26.20 -1.67 -42.21
C GLN A 690 26.90 -2.08 -40.91
N LEU A 691 27.21 -3.36 -40.73
CA LEU A 691 27.96 -3.82 -39.55
C LEU A 691 29.35 -3.19 -39.50
N ALA A 692 30.07 -3.13 -40.62
CA ALA A 692 31.36 -2.45 -40.71
C ALA A 692 31.27 -0.96 -40.35
N ASP A 693 30.23 -0.27 -40.84
CA ASP A 693 30.00 1.15 -40.53
C ASP A 693 29.64 1.38 -39.07
N ALA A 694 28.89 0.46 -38.45
CA ALA A 694 28.57 0.50 -37.03
C ALA A 694 29.81 0.28 -36.15
N ILE A 695 30.73 -0.61 -36.54
CA ILE A 695 32.01 -0.79 -35.83
C ILE A 695 32.81 0.51 -35.88
N LYS A 696 32.99 1.12 -37.06
CA LYS A 696 33.70 2.40 -37.18
C LYS A 696 33.04 3.49 -36.34
N LEU A 697 31.72 3.64 -36.45
CA LEU A 697 30.97 4.63 -35.69
C LEU A 697 31.16 4.43 -34.19
N GLY A 698 31.13 3.19 -33.71
CA GLY A 698 31.33 2.88 -32.29
C GLY A 698 32.73 3.25 -31.78
N LEU A 699 33.78 3.01 -32.57
CA LEU A 699 35.17 3.32 -32.21
C LEU A 699 35.48 4.82 -32.25
N GLU A 700 34.85 5.57 -33.17
CA GLU A 700 35.07 7.02 -33.33
C GLU A 700 34.02 7.89 -32.61
N MET A 701 33.06 7.27 -31.92
CA MET A 701 31.99 7.99 -31.23
C MET A 701 32.56 8.93 -30.18
N ASP A 702 32.02 10.15 -30.11
CA ASP A 702 32.35 11.12 -29.08
C ASP A 702 32.17 10.50 -27.68
N PRO A 703 33.13 10.68 -26.75
CA PRO A 703 33.04 10.10 -25.41
C PRO A 703 31.77 10.49 -24.65
N GLY A 704 31.25 11.70 -24.84
CA GLY A 704 30.00 12.15 -24.22
C GLY A 704 28.80 11.38 -24.76
N GLU A 705 28.69 11.22 -26.08
CA GLU A 705 27.62 10.45 -26.70
C GLU A 705 27.67 8.96 -26.29
N ARG A 706 28.87 8.37 -26.25
CA ARG A 706 29.07 6.98 -25.84
C ARG A 706 28.61 6.76 -24.40
N ARG A 707 29.00 7.66 -23.50
CA ARG A 707 28.58 7.64 -22.10
C ARG A 707 27.07 7.78 -21.95
N ASP A 708 26.48 8.77 -22.61
CA ASP A 708 25.04 9.03 -22.56
C ASP A 708 24.20 7.82 -23.02
N ARG A 709 24.63 7.15 -24.10
CA ARG A 709 23.99 5.90 -24.57
C ARG A 709 24.12 4.78 -23.54
N MET A 710 25.31 4.58 -22.99
CA MET A 710 25.56 3.53 -22.00
C MET A 710 24.76 3.75 -20.72
N VAL A 711 24.71 4.98 -20.19
CA VAL A 711 23.91 5.34 -19.00
C VAL A 711 22.44 4.98 -19.21
N ARG A 712 21.83 5.40 -20.32
CA ARG A 712 20.41 5.10 -20.60
C ARG A 712 20.14 3.60 -20.72
N MET A 713 21.03 2.85 -21.38
CA MET A 713 20.89 1.40 -21.45
C MET A 713 21.09 0.72 -20.09
N ARG A 714 22.02 1.19 -19.27
CA ARG A 714 22.26 0.70 -17.91
C ARG A 714 21.05 0.95 -17.01
N ASP A 715 20.45 2.13 -17.09
CA ASP A 715 19.20 2.46 -16.38
C ASP A 715 18.08 1.51 -16.80
N GLN A 716 17.93 1.24 -18.10
CA GLN A 716 16.94 0.28 -18.60
C GLN A 716 17.15 -1.14 -18.04
N VAL A 717 18.39 -1.65 -18.03
CA VAL A 717 18.70 -2.99 -17.49
C VAL A 717 18.55 -3.02 -15.96
N ARG A 718 18.93 -1.93 -15.27
CA ARG A 718 18.78 -1.76 -13.82
C ARG A 718 17.31 -1.83 -13.40
N ASP A 719 16.46 -1.04 -14.06
CA ASP A 719 15.06 -0.85 -13.69
C ASP A 719 14.18 -2.02 -14.17
N ARG A 720 14.61 -2.73 -15.21
CA ARG A 720 14.00 -3.97 -15.73
C ARG A 720 14.95 -5.14 -15.65
N ASN A 721 15.45 -5.39 -14.44
CA ASN A 721 16.32 -6.52 -14.16
C ASN A 721 15.53 -7.83 -13.98
N VAL A 722 16.26 -8.92 -13.76
CA VAL A 722 15.70 -10.28 -13.62
C VAL A 722 14.71 -10.43 -12.46
N TYR A 723 14.91 -9.67 -11.38
CA TYR A 723 14.06 -9.71 -10.21
C TYR A 723 12.69 -9.10 -10.50
N ARG A 724 12.65 -8.02 -11.28
CA ARG A 724 11.39 -7.47 -11.79
C ARG A 724 10.64 -8.46 -12.67
N TRP A 725 11.34 -9.10 -13.61
CA TRP A 725 10.76 -10.12 -14.47
C TRP A 725 10.11 -11.26 -13.66
N GLY A 726 10.81 -11.76 -12.63
CA GLY A 726 10.30 -12.79 -11.73
C GLY A 726 9.07 -12.32 -10.95
N ALA A 727 9.11 -11.11 -10.41
CA ALA A 727 7.98 -10.52 -9.68
C ALA A 727 6.74 -10.36 -10.57
N ASP A 728 6.91 -9.85 -11.79
CA ASP A 728 5.81 -9.62 -12.74
C ASP A 728 5.16 -10.95 -13.15
N LEU A 729 5.97 -11.95 -13.54
CA LEU A 729 5.50 -13.27 -13.95
C LEU A 729 4.77 -14.01 -12.82
N ILE A 730 5.36 -14.05 -11.62
CA ILE A 730 4.78 -14.73 -10.46
C ILE A 730 3.49 -14.03 -10.01
N SER A 731 3.45 -12.70 -10.03
CA SER A 731 2.26 -11.94 -9.64
C SER A 731 1.10 -12.19 -10.59
N GLU A 732 1.35 -12.12 -11.91
CA GLU A 732 0.30 -12.36 -12.89
C GLU A 732 -0.26 -13.78 -12.72
N LEU A 733 0.60 -14.79 -12.53
CA LEU A 733 0.14 -16.15 -12.30
C LEU A 733 -0.66 -16.29 -10.99
N ALA A 734 -0.17 -15.70 -9.89
CA ALA A 734 -0.81 -15.79 -8.59
C ALA A 734 -2.19 -15.13 -8.55
N ASP A 735 -2.36 -14.04 -9.31
CA ASP A 735 -3.60 -13.25 -9.38
C ASP A 735 -4.66 -13.86 -10.30
N ILE A 736 -4.31 -14.89 -11.10
CA ILE A 736 -5.28 -15.65 -11.90
C ILE A 736 -6.21 -16.44 -10.96
N ARG A 737 -7.52 -16.24 -11.15
CA ARG A 737 -8.56 -17.04 -10.53
C ARG A 737 -8.65 -18.38 -11.25
N ILE A 738 -8.53 -19.46 -10.51
CA ILE A 738 -8.79 -20.80 -11.04
C ILE A 738 -10.27 -21.07 -10.83
N ASP A 739 -11.00 -21.31 -11.92
CA ASP A 739 -12.39 -21.78 -11.83
C ASP A 739 -12.39 -23.19 -11.27
N GLN A 740 -12.79 -23.32 -9.99
CA GLN A 740 -13.07 -24.64 -9.44
C GLN A 740 -14.37 -25.12 -10.09
N LYS A 741 -14.28 -26.13 -10.96
CA LYS A 741 -15.48 -26.92 -11.31
C LYS A 741 -16.04 -27.46 -10.01
N GLU A 742 -17.20 -26.97 -9.59
CA GLU A 742 -18.00 -27.61 -8.57
C GLU A 742 -18.10 -29.08 -8.96
N SER A 743 -17.55 -29.96 -8.11
CA SER A 743 -17.79 -31.39 -8.21
C SER A 743 -19.29 -31.58 -7.99
N SER A 744 -20.07 -31.60 -9.06
CA SER A 744 -21.43 -32.08 -9.05
C SER A 744 -21.39 -33.53 -8.58
N ALA A 745 -21.65 -33.74 -7.29
CA ALA A 745 -21.97 -35.03 -6.74
C ALA A 745 -23.26 -35.52 -7.42
N VAL A 746 -23.13 -36.51 -8.30
CA VAL A 746 -24.20 -37.40 -8.74
C VAL A 746 -23.65 -38.82 -8.72
#